data_AF-A0A938N8K6-F1
#
_entry.id   AF-A0A938N8K6-F1
#
_cell.length_a   1.000
_cell.length_b   1.000
_cell.length_c   1.000
_cell.angle_alpha   90.00
_cell.angle_beta   90.00
_cell.angle_gamma   90.00
#
_symmetry.space_group_name_H-M   'P 1'
#
loop_
_entity.id
_entity.type
_entity.pdbx_description
1 polymer ?
#
loop_
_entity_poly.entity_id
_entity_poly.type
_entity_poly.pdbx_seq_one_letter_code
_entity_poly.pdbx_strand_id
1 'polypeptide(L)'
;MARRRASIVILMPIVGSSAFAQKGDQPGEIQPPLPAEMMAFDSPALTPEGSLASMRVEDGFRIELVASEPMVVAPVAMAFHPDGSLWVVQMPGFMSDIDGSRELEPNGSIVRLVDRDGDGRMDDRQIVLESLILPRSIAFHRGGTLVIEPPHLVWAQDLDGDGRAESTTIVASGFAGLESPEHAGNALTWFHDGSFVPSQHDAGFVDHGRGFAAFATPVEGQWGQAIDDFGRLLVTPNSDPLLIDLVPRWMAARTLGASSLPGVPQRVVEDARTWPSHLTPGINRAYRTGVLRDGRLAHVTSACGPVVNRDIVLGESMRGDAFICAPCANAVKHYRITEKDSGPVGEPVPVGGEFLTSTSERFRPCDLKIGPDGALYIADMSRGIIQHRIFMTSFLRAQVTARGLDQPIDQGRIWRVVPADRPLRARVDLTTADQAALVNHISGPSGHLRDHASRLLVERCRSLAPHPSGEDRRPDTTTVRALVELSRGVQVDPAVRHSAASTLMMLGAGDMDLIHALSLDRDARLRADAAIFAAGMLHGGQHVQACVATLERLAQDPARSVAIAALASLGEVQDDRDFIEAVGRLVATGGVLSDASRRAALASGIKGRSMLLLEWSLSLADGGDAGVRALAKECVGQVLAHGNERLNEALLALAARASSTQPQIASTMLDRVAAWTKPGTKDARVLRMHGQPVGWGELVAAGPRAVRAVAVLLDPQLSWPGRPGYFRPTVELSADQRGRLLYGNCVGCHQASGAGMPPVYPPLRDSPFVTGDPSRLIRILVHGLEGDLELDGVTYRGAMPAAPIQSDADLALLASWLRSQWGHASEPITPEFVSRVRAADATRTGPWTAQLLESATTVAPDR
;
A
#
# COMPACT_ATOMS: atom_id res chain seq x y z
N MET A 1 -2.84 21.56 -75.86
CA MET A 1 -1.69 20.63 -75.97
C MET A 1 -1.07 20.48 -74.59
N ALA A 2 -0.81 19.23 -74.16
CA ALA A 2 -0.03 18.84 -72.97
C ALA A 2 -0.61 19.24 -71.60
N ARG A 3 -0.60 18.44 -70.53
CA ARG A 3 -0.19 17.05 -70.25
C ARG A 3 -0.92 16.68 -68.96
N ARG A 4 -1.59 15.52 -68.91
CA ARG A 4 -2.09 14.91 -67.67
C ARG A 4 -0.89 14.57 -66.77
N ARG A 5 -0.95 14.94 -65.48
CA ARG A 5 -0.19 14.29 -64.40
C ARG A 5 -1.16 13.83 -63.34
N ALA A 6 -1.13 12.53 -63.09
CA ALA A 6 -1.87 11.85 -62.04
C ALA A 6 -1.29 12.22 -60.67
N SER A 7 -2.17 12.50 -59.72
CA SER A 7 -1.85 12.46 -58.29
C SER A 7 -2.65 11.32 -57.69
N ILE A 8 -1.91 10.32 -57.22
CA ILE A 8 -2.39 9.13 -56.53
C ILE A 8 -3.05 9.58 -55.23
N VAL A 9 -4.32 9.27 -55.06
CA VAL A 9 -5.00 9.36 -53.76
C VAL A 9 -4.63 8.10 -52.99
N ILE A 10 -3.71 8.22 -52.03
CA ILE A 10 -3.52 7.21 -51.00
C ILE A 10 -4.55 7.52 -49.91
N LEU A 11 -5.68 6.80 -49.93
CA LEU A 11 -6.54 6.68 -48.76
C LEU A 11 -5.75 5.90 -47.70
N MET A 12 -5.23 6.60 -46.69
CA MET A 12 -4.85 5.97 -45.42
C MET A 12 -6.16 5.60 -44.69
N PRO A 13 -6.40 4.33 -44.35
CA PRO A 13 -7.52 3.98 -43.49
C PRO A 13 -7.23 4.52 -42.08
N ILE A 14 -8.17 5.30 -41.56
CA ILE A 14 -8.25 5.66 -40.15
C ILE A 14 -8.53 4.35 -39.40
N VAL A 15 -7.46 3.68 -38.97
CA VAL A 15 -7.52 2.66 -37.91
C VAL A 15 -6.99 3.34 -36.67
N GLY A 16 -7.90 3.99 -35.95
CA GLY A 16 -7.65 4.62 -34.66
C GLY A 16 -8.33 3.87 -33.53
N SER A 17 -8.31 2.53 -33.56
CA SER A 17 -8.51 1.76 -32.33
C SER A 17 -7.18 1.84 -31.60
N SER A 18 -7.11 2.60 -30.50
CA SER A 18 -6.01 2.53 -29.55
C SER A 18 -6.00 1.13 -28.93
N ALA A 19 -5.39 0.19 -29.64
CA ALA A 19 -4.97 -1.09 -29.10
C ALA A 19 -3.96 -0.80 -28.01
N PHE A 20 -4.40 -0.82 -26.75
CA PHE A 20 -3.49 -1.02 -25.64
C PHE A 20 -2.72 -2.31 -25.94
N ALA A 21 -1.43 -2.18 -26.23
CA ALA A 21 -0.61 -3.30 -26.66
C ALA A 21 -0.71 -4.44 -25.64
N GLN A 22 -1.13 -5.63 -26.10
CA GLN A 22 -1.08 -6.87 -25.34
C GLN A 22 0.39 -7.11 -24.93
N LYS A 23 0.74 -6.85 -23.67
CA LYS A 23 2.11 -6.99 -23.13
C LYS A 23 2.48 -8.45 -22.84
N GLY A 24 1.52 -9.37 -22.96
CA GLY A 24 1.73 -10.80 -22.72
C GLY A 24 2.77 -11.42 -23.66
N ASP A 25 2.72 -11.10 -24.95
CA ASP A 25 3.64 -11.63 -25.95
C ASP A 25 4.93 -10.80 -25.99
N GLN A 26 6.09 -11.48 -25.95
CA GLN A 26 7.38 -10.82 -26.13
C GLN A 26 7.80 -10.87 -27.61
N PRO A 27 8.35 -9.77 -28.17
CA PRO A 27 8.84 -9.77 -29.55
C PRO A 27 9.82 -10.92 -29.82
N GLY A 28 9.52 -11.76 -30.81
CA GLY A 28 10.36 -12.90 -31.19
C GLY A 28 10.19 -14.16 -30.32
N GLU A 29 9.28 -14.16 -29.34
CA GLU A 29 8.99 -15.34 -28.53
C GLU A 29 8.23 -16.41 -29.34
N ILE A 30 8.75 -17.64 -29.33
CA ILE A 30 8.08 -18.80 -29.93
C ILE A 30 7.18 -19.44 -28.87
N GLN A 31 5.91 -19.64 -29.19
CA GLN A 31 4.89 -20.21 -28.29
C GLN A 31 4.36 -21.52 -28.88
N PRO A 32 5.11 -22.65 -28.76
CA PRO A 32 4.67 -23.91 -29.33
C PRO A 32 3.41 -24.44 -28.63
N PRO A 33 2.56 -25.21 -29.34
CA PRO A 33 1.43 -25.87 -28.71
C PRO A 33 1.90 -26.92 -27.70
N LEU A 34 1.04 -27.22 -26.71
CA LEU A 34 1.27 -28.35 -25.80
C LEU A 34 0.97 -29.68 -26.49
N PRO A 35 1.50 -30.81 -25.97
CA PRO A 35 1.14 -32.15 -26.43
C PRO A 35 -0.37 -32.38 -26.45
N ALA A 36 -0.84 -33.14 -27.44
CA ALA A 36 -2.27 -33.35 -27.69
C ALA A 36 -2.99 -33.99 -26.50
N GLU A 37 -2.33 -34.87 -25.75
CA GLU A 37 -2.90 -35.47 -24.54
C GLU A 37 -3.20 -34.45 -23.43
N MET A 38 -2.40 -33.38 -23.31
CA MET A 38 -2.67 -32.30 -22.35
C MET A 38 -3.84 -31.44 -22.81
N MET A 39 -3.94 -31.21 -24.12
CA MET A 39 -5.03 -30.45 -24.74
C MET A 39 -6.39 -31.16 -24.68
N ALA A 40 -6.40 -32.48 -24.53
CA ALA A 40 -7.61 -33.27 -24.38
C ALA A 40 -8.25 -33.19 -22.97
N PHE A 41 -7.61 -32.51 -22.01
CA PHE A 41 -8.15 -32.31 -20.68
C PHE A 41 -9.34 -31.33 -20.71
N ASP A 42 -10.53 -31.89 -20.46
CA ASP A 42 -11.79 -31.14 -20.45
C ASP A 42 -11.91 -30.25 -19.20
N SER A 43 -12.63 -29.13 -19.31
CA SER A 43 -12.85 -28.18 -18.21
C SER A 43 -14.26 -27.63 -18.22
N PRO A 44 -15.26 -28.51 -18.02
CA PRO A 44 -16.66 -28.14 -18.03
C PRO A 44 -16.98 -27.20 -16.86
N ALA A 45 -18.00 -26.36 -17.05
CA ALA A 45 -18.62 -25.67 -15.94
C ALA A 45 -19.39 -26.69 -15.10
N LEU A 46 -19.18 -26.69 -13.78
CA LEU A 46 -19.83 -27.60 -12.85
C LEU A 46 -20.91 -26.87 -12.05
N THR A 47 -21.92 -27.61 -11.60
CA THR A 47 -22.85 -27.15 -10.56
C THR A 47 -22.10 -27.04 -9.22
N PRO A 48 -22.65 -26.38 -8.19
CA PRO A 48 -22.06 -26.37 -6.86
C PRO A 48 -21.76 -27.77 -6.32
N GLU A 49 -22.68 -28.73 -6.47
CA GLU A 49 -22.49 -30.12 -6.04
C GLU A 49 -21.39 -30.83 -6.85
N GLY A 50 -21.33 -30.57 -8.16
CA GLY A 50 -20.28 -31.10 -9.03
C GLY A 50 -18.90 -30.57 -8.64
N SER A 51 -18.80 -29.28 -8.33
CA SER A 51 -17.56 -28.67 -7.82
C SER A 51 -17.16 -29.22 -6.46
N LEU A 52 -18.12 -29.43 -5.56
CA LEU A 52 -17.84 -30.08 -4.28
C LEU A 52 -17.27 -31.49 -4.48
N ALA A 53 -17.85 -32.27 -5.39
CA ALA A 53 -17.40 -33.62 -5.72
C ALA A 53 -16.01 -33.65 -6.40
N SER A 54 -15.58 -32.55 -7.05
CA SER A 54 -14.23 -32.45 -7.62
C SER A 54 -13.15 -32.10 -6.61
N MET A 55 -13.53 -31.71 -5.38
CA MET A 55 -12.61 -31.27 -4.34
C MET A 55 -12.14 -32.41 -3.44
N ARG A 56 -10.90 -32.29 -2.97
CA ARG A 56 -10.30 -33.15 -1.95
C ARG A 56 -9.55 -32.26 -0.96
N VAL A 57 -9.89 -32.42 0.31
CA VAL A 57 -9.22 -31.75 1.44
C VAL A 57 -8.42 -32.78 2.23
N GLU A 58 -7.43 -32.33 2.99
CA GLU A 58 -6.61 -33.17 3.87
C GLU A 58 -7.47 -34.01 4.84
N ASP A 59 -7.00 -35.21 5.15
CA ASP A 59 -7.65 -36.13 6.08
C ASP A 59 -7.90 -35.46 7.45
N GLY A 60 -9.05 -35.78 8.07
CA GLY A 60 -9.49 -35.15 9.31
C GLY A 60 -10.29 -33.86 9.12
N PHE A 61 -10.44 -33.40 7.88
CA PHE A 61 -11.29 -32.28 7.51
C PHE A 61 -12.40 -32.68 6.53
N ARG A 62 -13.44 -31.86 6.46
CA ARG A 62 -14.45 -31.90 5.42
C ARG A 62 -14.67 -30.50 4.86
N ILE A 63 -15.05 -30.44 3.59
CA ILE A 63 -15.42 -29.19 2.91
C ILE A 63 -16.94 -29.14 2.74
N GLU A 64 -17.51 -27.95 2.97
CA GLU A 64 -18.94 -27.68 2.92
C GLU A 64 -19.21 -26.44 2.06
N LEU A 65 -20.33 -26.44 1.33
CA LEU A 65 -20.79 -25.27 0.59
C LEU A 65 -21.50 -24.30 1.53
N VAL A 66 -21.04 -23.05 1.57
CA VAL A 66 -21.61 -21.97 2.40
C VAL A 66 -22.61 -21.14 1.60
N ALA A 67 -22.21 -20.71 0.40
CA ALA A 67 -23.05 -19.94 -0.51
C ALA A 67 -22.63 -20.20 -1.95
N SER A 68 -23.59 -20.16 -2.87
CA SER A 68 -23.36 -20.24 -4.31
C SER A 68 -24.29 -19.26 -5.02
N GLU A 69 -24.19 -19.21 -6.33
CA GLU A 69 -25.12 -18.48 -7.19
C GLU A 69 -26.58 -18.89 -6.88
N PRO A 70 -27.56 -17.96 -6.87
CA PRO A 70 -27.42 -16.52 -7.13
C PRO A 70 -27.03 -15.69 -5.89
N MET A 71 -26.75 -16.31 -4.73
CA MET A 71 -26.42 -15.56 -3.51
C MET A 71 -25.12 -14.77 -3.65
N VAL A 72 -24.15 -15.37 -4.34
CA VAL A 72 -22.83 -14.80 -4.59
C VAL A 72 -22.40 -15.13 -6.03
N VAL A 73 -21.70 -14.19 -6.65
CA VAL A 73 -21.17 -14.24 -8.02
C VAL A 73 -19.82 -13.53 -8.02
N ALA A 74 -18.81 -14.16 -8.63
CA ALA A 74 -17.43 -13.66 -8.73
C ALA A 74 -16.90 -13.04 -7.42
N PRO A 75 -16.95 -13.75 -6.28
CA PRO A 75 -16.43 -13.23 -5.02
C PRO A 75 -14.90 -13.06 -5.13
N VAL A 76 -14.39 -11.94 -4.63
CA VAL A 76 -12.94 -11.61 -4.67
C VAL A 76 -12.35 -11.24 -3.32
N ALA A 77 -13.18 -10.86 -2.36
CA ALA A 77 -12.79 -10.62 -0.98
C ALA A 77 -13.98 -10.86 -0.04
N MET A 78 -13.69 -11.21 1.21
CA MET A 78 -14.72 -11.46 2.21
C MET A 78 -14.29 -10.98 3.59
N ALA A 79 -15.25 -10.58 4.43
CA ALA A 79 -15.03 -10.24 5.82
C ALA A 79 -16.24 -10.62 6.66
N PHE A 80 -16.02 -11.06 7.89
CA PHE A 80 -17.10 -11.27 8.86
C PHE A 80 -17.35 -9.96 9.62
N HIS A 81 -18.60 -9.52 9.61
CA HIS A 81 -19.03 -8.37 10.40
C HIS A 81 -19.11 -8.77 11.88
N PRO A 82 -18.96 -7.84 12.85
CA PRO A 82 -19.00 -8.17 14.27
C PRO A 82 -20.29 -8.84 14.76
N ASP A 83 -21.39 -8.80 13.99
CA ASP A 83 -22.64 -9.54 14.28
C ASP A 83 -22.59 -11.02 13.84
N GLY A 84 -21.47 -11.45 13.25
CA GLY A 84 -21.25 -12.79 12.70
C GLY A 84 -21.75 -12.98 11.26
N SER A 85 -22.33 -11.97 10.61
CA SER A 85 -22.72 -12.07 9.19
C SER A 85 -21.51 -12.03 8.25
N LEU A 86 -21.59 -12.73 7.12
CA LEU A 86 -20.53 -12.78 6.12
C LEU A 86 -20.76 -11.71 5.05
N TRP A 87 -19.81 -10.82 4.84
CA TRP A 87 -19.86 -9.79 3.80
C TRP A 87 -18.90 -10.14 2.68
N VAL A 88 -19.36 -10.07 1.43
CA VAL A 88 -18.63 -10.53 0.25
C VAL A 88 -18.57 -9.43 -0.79
N VAL A 89 -17.35 -9.14 -1.25
CA VAL A 89 -17.07 -8.25 -2.39
C VAL A 89 -17.19 -9.06 -3.67
N GLN A 90 -18.08 -8.63 -4.56
CA GLN A 90 -18.35 -9.25 -5.85
C GLN A 90 -17.72 -8.39 -6.96
N MET A 91 -16.98 -9.03 -7.87
CA MET A 91 -16.35 -8.37 -9.02
C MET A 91 -16.69 -9.05 -10.37
N PRO A 92 -17.97 -9.05 -10.81
CA PRO A 92 -18.37 -9.71 -12.05
C PRO A 92 -17.67 -9.16 -13.30
N GLY A 93 -17.45 -7.85 -13.35
CA GLY A 93 -16.85 -7.14 -14.48
C GLY A 93 -15.41 -7.55 -14.82
N PHE A 94 -14.64 -8.08 -13.86
CA PHE A 94 -13.26 -8.52 -14.13
C PHE A 94 -13.24 -9.62 -15.18
N MET A 95 -12.49 -9.41 -16.29
CA MET A 95 -12.40 -10.37 -17.40
C MET A 95 -13.77 -10.99 -17.78
N SER A 96 -14.81 -10.14 -17.92
CA SER A 96 -16.18 -10.48 -18.39
C SER A 96 -16.26 -11.20 -19.73
N ASP A 97 -15.16 -11.15 -20.47
CA ASP A 97 -14.85 -11.80 -21.72
C ASP A 97 -13.32 -11.85 -21.84
N ILE A 98 -12.81 -12.54 -22.87
CA ILE A 98 -11.36 -12.70 -23.09
C ILE A 98 -10.62 -11.37 -23.34
N ASP A 99 -11.33 -10.31 -23.69
CA ASP A 99 -10.78 -8.98 -23.95
C ASP A 99 -10.96 -8.01 -22.77
N GLY A 100 -11.57 -8.46 -21.67
CA GLY A 100 -11.91 -7.63 -20.53
C GLY A 100 -12.66 -6.36 -20.94
N SER A 101 -13.54 -6.45 -21.96
CA SER A 101 -14.10 -5.27 -22.63
C SER A 101 -15.07 -4.46 -21.78
N ARG A 102 -15.60 -5.08 -20.70
CA ARG A 102 -16.62 -4.50 -19.81
C ARG A 102 -16.13 -4.29 -18.37
N GLU A 103 -14.83 -4.23 -18.16
CA GLU A 103 -14.26 -4.08 -16.80
C GLU A 103 -14.62 -2.76 -16.11
N LEU A 104 -14.99 -1.73 -16.88
CA LEU A 104 -15.40 -0.42 -16.35
C LEU A 104 -16.92 -0.31 -16.13
N GLU A 105 -17.69 -1.38 -16.38
CA GLU A 105 -19.11 -1.38 -16.04
C GLU A 105 -19.28 -1.41 -14.50
N PRO A 106 -20.14 -0.56 -13.93
CA PRO A 106 -20.39 -0.52 -12.49
C PRO A 106 -21.33 -1.68 -12.09
N ASN A 107 -20.82 -2.91 -12.16
CA ASN A 107 -21.58 -4.13 -11.88
C ASN A 107 -21.06 -4.90 -10.64
N GLY A 108 -20.06 -4.34 -9.96
CA GLY A 108 -19.57 -4.83 -8.68
C GLY A 108 -20.51 -4.46 -7.53
N SER A 109 -20.44 -5.24 -6.45
CA SER A 109 -21.25 -5.01 -5.26
C SER A 109 -20.61 -5.59 -4.01
N ILE A 110 -21.14 -5.19 -2.86
CA ILE A 110 -20.90 -5.81 -1.55
C ILE A 110 -22.23 -6.36 -1.08
N VAL A 111 -22.26 -7.65 -0.76
CA VAL A 111 -23.44 -8.33 -0.22
C VAL A 111 -23.18 -8.84 1.18
N ARG A 112 -24.19 -8.71 2.03
CA ARG A 112 -24.28 -9.32 3.35
C ARG A 112 -25.05 -10.62 3.24
N LEU A 113 -24.48 -11.69 3.75
CA LEU A 113 -25.04 -13.04 3.80
C LEU A 113 -25.23 -13.45 5.25
N VAL A 114 -26.39 -14.05 5.54
CA VAL A 114 -26.75 -14.48 6.90
C VAL A 114 -27.21 -15.93 6.89
N ASP A 115 -26.59 -16.71 7.77
CA ASP A 115 -27.05 -18.03 8.21
C ASP A 115 -28.05 -17.80 9.37
N ARG A 116 -29.31 -18.19 9.16
CA ARG A 116 -30.43 -17.96 10.07
C ARG A 116 -30.70 -19.15 10.99
N ASP A 117 -30.33 -20.36 10.59
CA ASP A 117 -30.60 -21.59 11.35
C ASP A 117 -29.36 -22.21 11.99
N GLY A 118 -28.18 -21.70 11.67
CA GLY A 118 -26.90 -22.11 12.23
C GLY A 118 -26.33 -23.38 11.59
N ASP A 119 -26.84 -23.83 10.44
CA ASP A 119 -26.32 -25.01 9.74
C ASP A 119 -25.01 -24.71 8.97
N GLY A 120 -24.68 -23.44 8.80
CA GLY A 120 -23.50 -22.94 8.11
C GLY A 120 -23.65 -22.67 6.63
N ARG A 121 -24.86 -22.82 6.09
CA ARG A 121 -25.27 -22.33 4.78
C ARG A 121 -25.93 -20.99 4.98
N MET A 122 -25.70 -20.09 4.03
CA MET A 122 -26.32 -18.77 4.09
C MET A 122 -27.75 -18.88 3.54
N ASP A 123 -28.72 -18.32 4.25
CA ASP A 123 -30.16 -18.35 3.89
C ASP A 123 -30.64 -17.05 3.28
N ASP A 124 -29.98 -15.95 3.64
CA ASP A 124 -30.43 -14.60 3.32
C ASP A 124 -29.31 -13.79 2.68
N ARG A 125 -29.72 -12.90 1.77
CA ARG A 125 -28.84 -12.02 1.00
C ARG A 125 -29.40 -10.61 1.02
N GLN A 126 -28.54 -9.67 1.38
CA GLN A 126 -28.79 -8.24 1.27
C GLN A 126 -27.67 -7.57 0.50
N ILE A 127 -28.01 -6.71 -0.46
CA ILE A 127 -27.03 -5.81 -1.09
C ILE A 127 -26.78 -4.65 -0.13
N VAL A 128 -25.52 -4.43 0.24
CA VAL A 128 -25.11 -3.33 1.11
C VAL A 128 -24.66 -2.13 0.28
N LEU A 129 -23.84 -2.38 -0.74
CA LEU A 129 -23.34 -1.37 -1.66
C LEU A 129 -23.28 -1.96 -3.07
N GLU A 130 -23.64 -1.20 -4.08
CA GLU A 130 -23.68 -1.65 -5.48
C GLU A 130 -23.19 -0.58 -6.43
N SER A 131 -23.21 -0.88 -7.73
CA SER A 131 -22.69 0.00 -8.77
C SER A 131 -21.20 0.29 -8.66
N LEU A 132 -20.43 -0.68 -8.14
CA LEU A 132 -19.00 -0.53 -7.93
C LEU A 132 -18.21 -0.95 -9.17
N ILE A 133 -17.11 -0.24 -9.47
CA ILE A 133 -16.18 -0.61 -10.55
C ILE A 133 -14.96 -1.32 -9.96
N LEU A 134 -14.80 -2.59 -10.31
CA LEU A 134 -13.68 -3.45 -9.86
C LEU A 134 -13.37 -3.35 -8.34
N PRO A 135 -14.37 -3.48 -7.44
CA PRO A 135 -14.12 -3.39 -6.00
C PRO A 135 -13.18 -4.49 -5.53
N ARG A 136 -12.28 -4.15 -4.59
CA ARG A 136 -11.10 -4.97 -4.28
C ARG A 136 -11.08 -5.52 -2.86
N SER A 137 -11.55 -4.72 -1.92
CA SER A 137 -11.35 -5.01 -0.50
C SER A 137 -12.43 -4.38 0.35
N ILE A 138 -12.62 -4.95 1.54
CA ILE A 138 -13.60 -4.54 2.53
C ILE A 138 -12.97 -4.59 3.93
N ALA A 139 -13.23 -3.56 4.75
CA ALA A 139 -12.94 -3.57 6.18
C ALA A 139 -14.01 -2.78 6.94
N PHE A 140 -14.24 -3.10 8.22
CA PHE A 140 -15.25 -2.42 9.03
C PHE A 140 -14.63 -1.34 9.91
N HIS A 141 -15.27 -0.17 9.97
CA HIS A 141 -14.80 0.97 10.76
C HIS A 141 -15.97 1.84 11.25
N ARG A 142 -16.11 2.00 12.56
CA ARG A 142 -17.07 2.92 13.21
C ARG A 142 -18.52 2.80 12.71
N GLY A 143 -19.00 1.57 12.57
CA GLY A 143 -20.35 1.27 12.07
C GLY A 143 -20.52 1.43 10.56
N GLY A 144 -19.50 1.88 9.84
CA GLY A 144 -19.45 1.87 8.38
C GLY A 144 -18.46 0.83 7.83
N THR A 145 -18.31 0.87 6.51
CA THR A 145 -17.51 -0.08 5.73
C THR A 145 -16.53 0.68 4.85
N LEU A 146 -15.24 0.41 5.03
CA LEU A 146 -14.18 0.86 4.14
C LEU A 146 -14.08 -0.07 2.93
N VAL A 147 -14.04 0.51 1.74
CA VAL A 147 -14.01 -0.21 0.46
C VAL A 147 -12.92 0.37 -0.41
N ILE A 148 -12.05 -0.48 -0.93
CA ILE A 148 -11.15 -0.08 -2.02
C ILE A 148 -11.92 -0.29 -3.33
N GLU A 149 -12.38 0.82 -3.92
CA GLU A 149 -12.98 0.91 -5.24
C GLU A 149 -12.13 1.90 -6.05
N PRO A 150 -11.26 1.43 -6.95
CA PRO A 150 -10.37 2.31 -7.69
C PRO A 150 -11.12 3.47 -8.39
N PRO A 151 -10.65 4.73 -8.29
CA PRO A 151 -9.32 5.12 -7.81
C PRO A 151 -9.24 5.51 -6.33
N HIS A 152 -10.21 5.07 -5.51
CA HIS A 152 -10.47 5.57 -4.17
C HIS A 152 -10.47 4.48 -3.08
N LEU A 153 -10.16 4.92 -1.87
CA LEU A 153 -10.62 4.30 -0.64
C LEU A 153 -11.87 5.07 -0.20
N VAL A 154 -12.99 4.37 -0.09
CA VAL A 154 -14.30 4.93 0.25
C VAL A 154 -14.73 4.42 1.61
N TRP A 155 -15.33 5.27 2.42
CA TRP A 155 -16.07 4.88 3.63
C TRP A 155 -17.57 4.98 3.34
N ALA A 156 -18.22 3.83 3.26
CA ALA A 156 -19.65 3.68 3.04
C ALA A 156 -20.37 3.52 4.39
N GLN A 157 -21.44 4.27 4.61
CA GLN A 157 -22.16 4.31 5.88
C GLN A 157 -23.64 4.04 5.67
N ASP A 158 -24.17 3.16 6.51
CA ASP A 158 -25.59 2.97 6.77
C ASP A 158 -26.05 4.02 7.79
N LEU A 159 -26.91 4.94 7.36
CA LEU A 159 -27.36 6.09 8.13
C LEU A 159 -28.73 5.87 8.78
N ASP A 160 -29.55 4.96 8.26
CA ASP A 160 -30.91 4.69 8.74
C ASP A 160 -31.08 3.32 9.41
N GLY A 161 -30.03 2.49 9.37
CA GLY A 161 -29.96 1.18 10.01
C GLY A 161 -30.64 0.06 9.22
N ASP A 162 -30.94 0.26 7.93
CA ASP A 162 -31.62 -0.74 7.12
C ASP A 162 -30.66 -1.82 6.56
N GLY A 163 -29.34 -1.65 6.70
CA GLY A 163 -28.30 -2.54 6.21
C GLY A 163 -27.77 -2.21 4.81
N ARG A 164 -28.20 -1.11 4.20
CA ARG A 164 -27.64 -0.52 2.97
C ARG A 164 -26.81 0.71 3.33
N ALA A 165 -25.95 1.12 2.41
CA ALA A 165 -25.17 2.34 2.58
C ALA A 165 -25.79 3.50 1.77
N GLU A 166 -26.20 4.57 2.45
CA GLU A 166 -26.79 5.76 1.83
C GLU A 166 -25.72 6.82 1.53
N SER A 167 -24.59 6.77 2.23
CA SER A 167 -23.52 7.75 2.13
C SER A 167 -22.19 7.09 1.83
N THR A 168 -21.44 7.67 0.88
CA THR A 168 -20.06 7.31 0.59
C THR A 168 -19.17 8.54 0.69
N THR A 169 -18.10 8.43 1.48
CA THR A 169 -17.09 9.47 1.64
C THR A 169 -15.75 8.99 1.14
N ILE A 170 -15.09 9.75 0.27
CA ILE A 170 -13.72 9.43 -0.17
C ILE A 170 -12.78 9.71 1.01
N VAL A 171 -12.14 8.65 1.51
CA VAL A 171 -11.10 8.73 2.54
C VAL A 171 -9.76 9.11 1.91
N ALA A 172 -9.44 8.49 0.78
CA ALA A 172 -8.21 8.74 0.05
C ALA A 172 -8.37 8.43 -1.44
N SER A 173 -7.54 9.07 -2.26
CA SER A 173 -7.39 8.78 -3.69
C SER A 173 -5.98 8.26 -3.96
N GLY A 174 -5.74 7.73 -5.15
CA GLY A 174 -4.41 7.22 -5.55
C GLY A 174 -4.33 5.70 -5.60
N PHE A 175 -5.46 5.02 -5.38
CA PHE A 175 -5.56 3.58 -5.58
C PHE A 175 -5.62 3.32 -7.09
N ALA A 176 -4.52 2.89 -7.71
CA ALA A 176 -4.57 2.40 -9.10
C ALA A 176 -5.58 1.23 -9.23
N GLY A 177 -5.91 0.81 -10.46
CA GLY A 177 -6.75 -0.38 -10.66
C GLY A 177 -7.68 -0.36 -11.87
N LEU A 178 -8.04 0.82 -12.37
CA LEU A 178 -8.99 0.95 -13.50
C LEU A 178 -8.41 0.44 -14.82
N GLU A 179 -7.15 0.75 -15.11
CA GLU A 179 -6.49 0.28 -16.34
C GLU A 179 -6.09 -1.19 -16.25
N SER A 180 -5.60 -1.59 -15.07
CA SER A 180 -5.30 -2.96 -14.73
C SER A 180 -5.54 -3.20 -13.25
N PRO A 181 -6.26 -4.26 -12.88
CA PRO A 181 -6.38 -4.72 -11.51
C PRO A 181 -5.06 -5.31 -10.97
N GLU A 182 -4.05 -5.54 -11.80
CA GLU A 182 -2.73 -5.99 -11.36
C GLU A 182 -1.89 -4.79 -10.86
N HIS A 183 -1.04 -4.99 -9.84
CA HIS A 183 -0.21 -3.93 -9.24
C HIS A 183 -1.00 -2.71 -8.75
N ALA A 184 -2.17 -2.97 -8.17
CA ALA A 184 -3.13 -1.98 -7.70
C ALA A 184 -3.49 -2.24 -6.24
N GLY A 185 -3.78 -1.16 -5.50
CA GLY A 185 -4.12 -1.20 -4.09
C GLY A 185 -5.19 -2.24 -3.78
N ASN A 186 -4.95 -3.08 -2.78
CA ASN A 186 -5.82 -4.21 -2.44
C ASN A 186 -5.69 -4.56 -0.95
N ALA A 187 -6.55 -5.46 -0.45
CA ALA A 187 -6.46 -6.09 0.85
C ALA A 187 -6.19 -5.11 2.00
N LEU A 188 -7.22 -4.34 2.39
CA LEU A 188 -7.17 -3.39 3.49
C LEU A 188 -7.33 -4.13 4.82
N THR A 189 -6.29 -4.16 5.65
CA THR A 189 -6.33 -4.86 6.96
C THR A 189 -6.18 -3.84 8.09
N TRP A 190 -7.00 -4.02 9.13
CA TRP A 190 -6.86 -3.33 10.41
C TRP A 190 -5.77 -4.00 11.25
N PHE A 191 -4.84 -3.22 11.79
CA PHE A 191 -3.71 -3.66 12.59
C PHE A 191 -3.91 -3.35 14.07
N HIS A 192 -3.15 -4.04 14.91
CA HIS A 192 -3.22 -3.89 16.38
C HIS A 192 -2.65 -2.56 16.91
N ASP A 193 -2.23 -1.64 16.03
CA ASP A 193 -1.94 -0.24 16.35
C ASP A 193 -3.07 0.72 15.95
N GLY A 194 -4.17 0.18 15.43
CA GLY A 194 -5.34 0.93 14.98
C GLY A 194 -5.25 1.45 13.55
N SER A 195 -4.16 1.13 12.83
CA SER A 195 -4.00 1.51 11.43
C SER A 195 -4.69 0.55 10.46
N PHE A 196 -5.06 1.07 9.29
CA PHE A 196 -5.46 0.33 8.12
C PHE A 196 -4.36 0.43 7.08
N VAL A 197 -3.74 -0.70 6.72
CA VAL A 197 -2.69 -0.73 5.70
C VAL A 197 -3.18 -1.57 4.53
N PRO A 198 -3.25 -1.04 3.31
CA PRO A 198 -3.49 -1.83 2.09
C PRO A 198 -2.18 -2.44 1.55
N SER A 199 -2.30 -3.56 0.84
CA SER A 199 -1.26 -4.08 -0.06
C SER A 199 -1.19 -3.27 -1.36
N GLN A 200 -0.04 -3.27 -2.06
CA GLN A 200 0.17 -2.55 -3.33
C GLN A 200 -0.20 -1.05 -3.28
N HIS A 201 0.03 -0.39 -2.15
CA HIS A 201 -0.09 1.05 -2.00
C HIS A 201 1.03 1.58 -1.11
N ASP A 202 1.39 2.84 -1.29
CA ASP A 202 2.48 3.52 -0.57
C ASP A 202 2.00 4.27 0.69
N ALA A 203 0.77 4.03 1.14
CA ALA A 203 0.16 4.72 2.27
C ALA A 203 -0.69 3.78 3.13
N GLY A 204 -0.52 3.90 4.45
CA GLY A 204 -1.45 3.41 5.45
C GLY A 204 -2.27 4.55 6.06
N PHE A 205 -3.34 4.22 6.78
CA PHE A 205 -4.32 5.17 7.29
C PHE A 205 -4.62 4.91 8.77
N VAL A 206 -4.78 5.96 9.57
CA VAL A 206 -5.19 5.83 10.97
C VAL A 206 -6.30 6.85 11.26
N ASP A 207 -7.37 6.42 11.92
CA ASP A 207 -8.42 7.35 12.36
C ASP A 207 -8.07 7.94 13.74
N HIS A 208 -7.80 9.23 13.76
CA HIS A 208 -7.52 10.00 14.99
C HIS A 208 -8.79 10.54 15.69
N GLY A 209 -9.98 10.10 15.27
CA GLY A 209 -11.26 10.52 15.82
C GLY A 209 -11.93 11.66 15.06
N ARG A 210 -11.16 12.47 14.32
CA ARG A 210 -11.63 13.58 13.49
C ARG A 210 -11.53 13.29 11.98
N GLY A 211 -11.22 12.05 11.59
CA GLY A 211 -10.92 11.66 10.20
C GLY A 211 -9.66 10.80 10.09
N PHE A 212 -9.32 10.40 8.87
CA PHE A 212 -8.14 9.57 8.61
C PHE A 212 -6.91 10.43 8.34
N ALA A 213 -5.80 10.08 8.99
CA ALA A 213 -4.47 10.57 8.65
C ALA A 213 -3.73 9.47 7.88
N ALA A 214 -3.06 9.85 6.79
CA ALA A 214 -2.22 8.95 6.01
C ALA A 214 -0.77 8.98 6.52
N PHE A 215 -0.08 7.85 6.43
CA PHE A 215 1.36 7.73 6.67
C PHE A 215 1.99 6.87 5.57
N ALA A 216 3.26 7.13 5.25
CA ALA A 216 3.96 6.40 4.20
C ALA A 216 4.21 4.94 4.59
N THR A 217 4.13 4.04 3.61
CA THR A 217 4.49 2.62 3.73
C THR A 217 5.23 2.18 2.47
N PRO A 218 6.20 1.25 2.54
CA PRO A 218 6.67 0.55 1.35
C PRO A 218 5.53 -0.16 0.62
N VAL A 219 5.61 -0.19 -0.72
CA VAL A 219 4.67 -0.89 -1.59
C VAL A 219 5.07 -2.36 -1.68
N GLU A 220 4.24 -3.26 -1.16
CA GLU A 220 4.50 -4.71 -1.16
C GLU A 220 3.21 -5.53 -1.26
N GLY A 221 3.36 -6.83 -1.55
CA GLY A 221 2.25 -7.76 -1.77
C GLY A 221 1.62 -7.61 -3.16
N GLN A 222 0.50 -8.29 -3.43
CA GLN A 222 -0.30 -8.05 -4.64
C GLN A 222 -1.76 -8.44 -4.48
N TRP A 223 -2.00 -9.62 -3.91
CA TRP A 223 -3.32 -10.23 -3.86
C TRP A 223 -3.61 -10.79 -2.47
N GLY A 224 -4.27 -10.01 -1.63
CA GLY A 224 -4.58 -10.41 -0.26
C GLY A 224 -3.41 -10.14 0.70
N GLN A 225 -3.74 -10.13 1.99
CA GLN A 225 -2.79 -10.05 3.09
C GLN A 225 -3.43 -10.58 4.38
N ALA A 226 -2.60 -10.94 5.35
CA ALA A 226 -3.01 -11.41 6.66
C ALA A 226 -2.19 -10.77 7.78
N ILE A 227 -2.65 -10.97 9.01
CA ILE A 227 -1.86 -10.71 10.21
C ILE A 227 -1.80 -11.97 11.08
N ASP A 228 -0.71 -12.14 11.81
CA ASP A 228 -0.60 -13.17 12.84
C ASP A 228 -1.16 -12.70 14.19
N ASP A 229 -1.00 -13.53 15.23
CA ASP A 229 -1.47 -13.24 16.59
C ASP A 229 -0.81 -11.98 17.22
N PHE A 230 0.28 -11.49 16.63
CA PHE A 230 1.09 -10.37 17.12
C PHE A 230 1.03 -9.17 16.17
N GLY A 231 0.08 -9.16 15.23
CA GLY A 231 -0.12 -8.05 14.31
C GLY A 231 0.97 -7.91 13.24
N ARG A 232 1.84 -8.92 13.04
CA ARG A 232 2.83 -8.90 11.95
C ARG A 232 2.14 -9.10 10.62
N LEU A 233 2.52 -8.34 9.60
CA LEU A 233 1.89 -8.38 8.27
C LEU A 233 2.47 -9.52 7.43
N LEU A 234 1.59 -10.36 6.88
CA LEU A 234 1.95 -11.39 5.90
C LEU A 234 1.34 -11.05 4.53
N VAL A 235 2.16 -11.12 3.48
CA VAL A 235 1.74 -10.78 2.10
C VAL A 235 2.24 -11.81 1.09
N THR A 236 1.57 -11.86 -0.06
CA THR A 236 1.98 -12.66 -1.22
C THR A 236 2.19 -11.76 -2.45
N PRO A 237 3.42 -11.59 -2.94
CA PRO A 237 3.69 -10.81 -4.16
C PRO A 237 3.69 -11.70 -5.41
N ASN A 238 2.68 -12.60 -5.53
CA ASN A 238 2.49 -13.52 -6.66
C ASN A 238 3.31 -14.83 -6.60
N SER A 239 4.58 -14.84 -7.01
CA SER A 239 5.36 -16.09 -7.13
C SER A 239 6.10 -16.48 -5.85
N ASP A 240 6.26 -15.55 -4.91
CA ASP A 240 6.74 -15.88 -3.56
C ASP A 240 5.52 -16.28 -2.71
N PRO A 241 5.48 -17.51 -2.14
CA PRO A 241 4.28 -18.00 -1.48
C PRO A 241 3.89 -17.20 -0.24
N LEU A 242 4.87 -16.73 0.55
CA LEU A 242 4.59 -16.02 1.78
C LEU A 242 5.80 -15.20 2.24
N LEU A 243 5.57 -13.90 2.42
CA LEU A 243 6.49 -12.97 3.05
C LEU A 243 5.88 -12.44 4.35
N ILE A 244 6.72 -12.01 5.30
CA ILE A 244 6.31 -11.39 6.56
C ILE A 244 7.11 -10.13 6.87
N ASP A 245 6.45 -9.15 7.49
CA ASP A 245 7.12 -8.02 8.14
C ASP A 245 7.32 -8.33 9.62
N LEU A 246 8.58 -8.38 10.08
CA LEU A 246 8.92 -8.67 11.49
C LEU A 246 8.53 -7.54 12.44
N VAL A 247 8.36 -6.33 11.91
CA VAL A 247 8.01 -5.11 12.64
C VAL A 247 7.03 -4.29 11.80
N PRO A 248 6.28 -3.33 12.38
CA PRO A 248 5.32 -2.53 11.64
C PRO A 248 5.93 -1.86 10.41
N ARG A 249 5.26 -2.03 9.26
CA ARG A 249 5.76 -1.64 7.93
C ARG A 249 6.13 -0.15 7.81
N TRP A 250 5.43 0.73 8.52
CA TRP A 250 5.71 2.17 8.53
C TRP A 250 7.10 2.52 9.07
N MET A 251 7.71 1.65 9.89
CA MET A 251 9.09 1.85 10.35
C MET A 251 10.10 1.79 9.20
N ALA A 252 9.80 1.00 8.16
CA ALA A 252 10.63 0.92 6.94
C ALA A 252 10.39 2.10 5.98
N ALA A 253 9.28 2.84 6.10
CA ALA A 253 8.97 3.97 5.23
C ALA A 253 9.93 5.16 5.41
N ARG A 254 10.68 5.19 6.52
CA ARG A 254 11.64 6.26 6.82
C ARG A 254 12.89 6.22 5.93
N THR A 255 13.09 5.13 5.18
CA THR A 255 14.30 4.91 4.36
C THR A 255 14.08 4.96 2.85
N LEU A 256 12.88 5.29 2.35
CA LEU A 256 12.51 5.21 0.92
C LEU A 256 13.68 5.52 -0.05
N GLY A 257 14.30 4.47 -0.58
CA GLY A 257 15.40 4.54 -1.56
C GLY A 257 16.80 4.09 -1.05
N ALA A 258 16.98 3.80 0.24
CA ALA A 258 18.08 2.98 0.75
C ALA A 258 17.60 1.55 1.05
N SER A 259 18.53 0.62 1.25
CA SER A 259 18.34 -0.80 1.60
C SER A 259 17.06 -1.03 2.43
N SER A 260 16.18 -1.95 2.00
CA SER A 260 14.96 -2.29 2.76
C SER A 260 15.31 -2.57 4.22
N LEU A 261 14.47 -2.11 5.16
CA LEU A 261 14.61 -2.47 6.57
C LEU A 261 14.67 -4.00 6.65
N PRO A 262 15.75 -4.61 7.18
CA PRO A 262 15.84 -6.05 7.27
C PRO A 262 14.61 -6.61 7.95
N GLY A 263 14.04 -7.69 7.40
CA GLY A 263 12.82 -8.26 7.95
C GLY A 263 11.52 -7.59 7.50
N VAL A 264 11.57 -6.57 6.63
CA VAL A 264 10.40 -5.87 6.07
C VAL A 264 10.56 -5.73 4.54
N PRO A 265 10.17 -6.74 3.74
CA PRO A 265 9.71 -8.06 4.17
C PRO A 265 10.84 -9.11 4.29
N GLN A 266 10.58 -10.17 5.05
CA GLN A 266 11.35 -11.42 5.08
C GLN A 266 10.58 -12.54 4.38
N ARG A 267 11.28 -13.36 3.59
CA ARG A 267 10.73 -14.61 3.05
C ARG A 267 10.57 -15.64 4.16
N VAL A 268 9.37 -16.20 4.27
CA VAL A 268 9.04 -17.23 5.28
C VAL A 268 9.14 -18.62 4.67
N VAL A 269 8.68 -18.79 3.43
CA VAL A 269 8.63 -20.06 2.72
C VAL A 269 9.62 -20.04 1.56
N GLU A 270 10.58 -20.97 1.56
CA GLU A 270 11.52 -21.16 0.45
C GLU A 270 10.98 -22.15 -0.60
N ASP A 271 10.14 -23.12 -0.20
CA ASP A 271 9.57 -24.11 -1.11
C ASP A 271 8.28 -23.60 -1.78
N ALA A 272 8.44 -23.08 -2.99
CA ALA A 272 7.33 -22.64 -3.84
C ALA A 272 6.70 -23.76 -4.69
N ARG A 273 7.04 -25.04 -4.49
CA ARG A 273 6.47 -26.14 -5.29
C ARG A 273 4.97 -26.31 -5.03
N THR A 274 4.26 -26.76 -6.06
CA THR A 274 2.83 -27.09 -5.98
C THR A 274 2.53 -28.45 -6.61
N TRP A 275 1.41 -29.05 -6.21
CA TRP A 275 0.98 -30.41 -6.53
C TRP A 275 -0.49 -30.45 -6.97
N PRO A 276 -0.84 -29.88 -8.15
CA PRO A 276 -2.20 -29.98 -8.68
C PRO A 276 -2.65 -31.45 -8.84
N SER A 277 -3.93 -31.72 -8.57
CA SER A 277 -4.49 -33.08 -8.69
C SER A 277 -4.84 -33.47 -10.14
N HIS A 278 -4.73 -32.55 -11.10
CA HIS A 278 -5.07 -32.73 -12.51
C HIS A 278 -4.06 -32.03 -13.44
N LEU A 279 -4.17 -32.24 -14.75
CA LEU A 279 -3.31 -31.58 -15.76
C LEU A 279 -3.64 -30.09 -15.84
N THR A 280 -2.65 -29.21 -15.92
CA THR A 280 -2.86 -27.75 -15.91
C THR A 280 -2.43 -27.10 -17.23
N PRO A 281 -3.11 -27.38 -18.36
CA PRO A 281 -2.75 -26.79 -19.66
C PRO A 281 -3.10 -25.30 -19.76
N GLY A 282 -4.07 -24.79 -18.99
CA GLY A 282 -4.50 -23.38 -18.97
C GLY A 282 -3.58 -22.43 -18.19
N ILE A 283 -2.29 -22.76 -18.05
CA ILE A 283 -1.29 -21.90 -17.39
C ILE A 283 -0.68 -20.94 -18.42
N ASN A 284 -0.60 -19.66 -18.06
CA ASN A 284 0.11 -18.68 -18.89
C ASN A 284 1.57 -19.13 -19.06
N ARG A 285 2.02 -19.26 -20.33
CA ARG A 285 3.38 -19.72 -20.67
C ARG A 285 3.72 -21.16 -20.28
N ALA A 286 2.71 -22.04 -20.20
CA ALA A 286 2.90 -23.47 -19.99
C ALA A 286 3.91 -24.15 -20.95
N TYR A 287 4.10 -23.58 -22.15
CA TYR A 287 5.06 -24.05 -23.14
C TYR A 287 6.54 -23.83 -22.76
N ARG A 288 6.84 -23.03 -21.73
CA ARG A 288 8.23 -22.79 -21.30
C ARG A 288 8.73 -23.93 -20.42
N THR A 289 9.97 -24.35 -20.66
CA THR A 289 10.66 -25.36 -19.85
C THR A 289 10.65 -24.98 -18.37
N GLY A 290 10.25 -25.92 -17.51
CA GLY A 290 10.23 -25.75 -16.05
C GLY A 290 8.93 -25.16 -15.48
N VAL A 291 8.00 -24.67 -16.32
CA VAL A 291 6.68 -24.22 -15.83
C VAL A 291 5.80 -25.41 -15.44
N LEU A 292 5.78 -26.44 -16.28
CA LEU A 292 5.07 -27.69 -16.01
C LEU A 292 6.03 -28.83 -15.65
N ARG A 293 5.65 -29.64 -14.67
CA ARG A 293 6.18 -30.95 -14.32
C ARG A 293 5.13 -32.00 -14.64
N ASP A 294 5.39 -32.88 -15.60
CA ASP A 294 4.47 -33.95 -16.03
C ASP A 294 3.06 -33.42 -16.40
N GLY A 295 3.01 -32.29 -17.09
CA GLY A 295 1.77 -31.61 -17.49
C GLY A 295 1.05 -30.85 -16.37
N ARG A 296 1.64 -30.75 -15.18
CA ARG A 296 1.08 -30.05 -14.01
C ARG A 296 1.97 -28.89 -13.59
N LEU A 297 1.38 -27.82 -13.05
CA LEU A 297 2.13 -26.67 -12.58
C LEU A 297 3.19 -27.09 -11.55
N ALA A 298 4.45 -26.72 -11.79
CA ALA A 298 5.57 -27.16 -10.94
C ALA A 298 5.74 -26.31 -9.68
N HIS A 299 5.54 -25.00 -9.81
CA HIS A 299 5.71 -23.99 -8.77
C HIS A 299 4.53 -23.02 -8.76
N VAL A 300 4.20 -22.47 -7.59
CA VAL A 300 3.16 -21.44 -7.46
C VAL A 300 3.53 -20.22 -8.31
N THR A 301 2.56 -19.73 -9.08
CA THR A 301 2.71 -18.55 -9.95
C THR A 301 1.66 -17.47 -9.68
N SER A 302 0.77 -17.73 -8.72
CA SER A 302 -0.40 -16.91 -8.42
C SER A 302 -0.81 -16.93 -6.94
N ALA A 303 0.17 -16.98 -6.02
CA ALA A 303 -0.12 -16.99 -4.58
C ALA A 303 -0.95 -15.76 -4.19
N CYS A 304 -2.10 -16.01 -3.57
CA CYS A 304 -3.00 -14.95 -3.10
C CYS A 304 -3.73 -15.34 -1.81
N GLY A 305 -4.45 -14.37 -1.24
CA GLY A 305 -5.38 -14.57 -0.13
C GLY A 305 -4.76 -15.30 1.07
N PRO A 306 -3.59 -14.89 1.59
CA PRO A 306 -3.03 -15.54 2.76
C PRO A 306 -3.98 -15.39 3.97
N VAL A 307 -3.97 -16.39 4.85
CA VAL A 307 -4.58 -16.31 6.18
C VAL A 307 -3.73 -17.08 7.19
N VAL A 308 -3.63 -16.59 8.42
CA VAL A 308 -3.01 -17.32 9.54
C VAL A 308 -4.13 -17.91 10.39
N ASN A 309 -4.05 -19.20 10.71
CA ASN A 309 -4.98 -19.83 11.63
C ASN A 309 -4.71 -19.36 13.07
N ARG A 310 -5.43 -18.32 13.47
CA ARG A 310 -5.38 -17.73 14.83
C ARG A 310 -6.47 -18.29 15.74
N ASP A 311 -6.89 -19.51 15.47
CA ASP A 311 -7.94 -20.22 16.20
C ASP A 311 -7.50 -21.66 16.50
N ILE A 312 -8.24 -22.33 17.37
CA ILE A 312 -7.95 -23.69 17.87
C ILE A 312 -8.87 -24.75 17.25
N VAL A 313 -9.95 -24.31 16.58
CA VAL A 313 -11.00 -25.20 16.06
C VAL A 313 -10.46 -26.17 15.01
N LEU A 314 -9.68 -25.69 14.02
CA LEU A 314 -9.04 -26.55 13.01
C LEU A 314 -8.02 -27.54 13.61
N GLY A 315 -7.51 -27.27 14.81
CA GLY A 315 -6.36 -27.98 15.37
C GLY A 315 -5.49 -27.05 16.18
N GLU A 316 -5.28 -27.34 17.47
CA GLU A 316 -4.26 -26.62 18.27
C GLU A 316 -2.88 -26.70 17.62
N SER A 317 -2.53 -27.85 17.02
CA SER A 317 -1.27 -28.04 16.28
C SER A 317 -1.17 -27.23 14.98
N MET A 318 -2.28 -26.68 14.50
CA MET A 318 -2.32 -25.81 13.32
C MET A 318 -2.48 -24.34 13.72
N ARG A 319 -2.56 -24.01 15.01
CA ARG A 319 -2.61 -22.61 15.44
C ARG A 319 -1.28 -21.93 15.12
N GLY A 320 -1.35 -20.81 14.41
CA GLY A 320 -0.18 -20.09 13.87
C GLY A 320 0.26 -20.55 12.47
N ASP A 321 -0.29 -21.65 11.95
CA ASP A 321 -0.01 -22.08 10.57
C ASP A 321 -0.67 -21.14 9.56
N ALA A 322 -0.07 -21.04 8.37
CA ALA A 322 -0.56 -20.17 7.30
C ALA A 322 -1.16 -20.98 6.16
N PHE A 323 -2.20 -20.43 5.53
CA PHE A 323 -2.80 -20.96 4.31
C PHE A 323 -2.77 -19.91 3.22
N ILE A 324 -2.59 -20.33 1.97
CA ILE A 324 -2.65 -19.44 0.80
C ILE A 324 -3.46 -20.09 -0.32
N CYS A 325 -4.09 -19.27 -1.14
CA CYS A 325 -4.67 -19.71 -2.40
C CYS A 325 -3.56 -19.93 -3.45
N ALA A 326 -3.70 -20.99 -4.25
CA ALA A 326 -2.93 -21.23 -5.46
C ALA A 326 -3.91 -21.45 -6.63
N PRO A 327 -4.59 -20.41 -7.13
CA PRO A 327 -5.66 -20.52 -8.12
C PRO A 327 -5.21 -21.13 -9.45
N CYS A 328 -3.96 -20.92 -9.86
CA CYS A 328 -3.40 -21.58 -11.05
C CYS A 328 -3.24 -23.11 -10.85
N ALA A 329 -3.02 -23.56 -9.62
CA ALA A 329 -2.94 -24.97 -9.25
C ALA A 329 -4.32 -25.58 -8.89
N ASN A 330 -5.38 -24.76 -8.87
CA ASN A 330 -6.70 -25.11 -8.37
C ASN A 330 -6.64 -25.71 -6.96
N ALA A 331 -5.86 -25.07 -6.08
CA ALA A 331 -5.52 -25.59 -4.76
C ALA A 331 -5.45 -24.50 -3.68
N VAL A 332 -5.51 -24.94 -2.42
CA VAL A 332 -5.13 -24.16 -1.23
C VAL A 332 -3.93 -24.85 -0.60
N LYS A 333 -2.87 -24.09 -0.30
CA LYS A 333 -1.66 -24.60 0.35
C LYS A 333 -1.74 -24.36 1.85
N HIS A 334 -1.10 -25.23 2.62
CA HIS A 334 -0.89 -25.10 4.07
C HIS A 334 0.60 -25.10 4.38
N TYR A 335 1.02 -24.19 5.24
CA TYR A 335 2.39 -24.04 5.71
C TYR A 335 2.43 -24.08 7.22
N ARG A 336 3.24 -25.00 7.77
CA ARG A 336 3.61 -24.98 9.18
C ARG A 336 4.56 -23.83 9.45
N ILE A 337 4.19 -22.92 10.34
CA ILE A 337 5.04 -21.77 10.69
C ILE A 337 5.70 -22.02 12.04
N THR A 338 7.04 -21.99 12.06
CA THR A 338 7.82 -22.12 13.30
C THR A 338 8.61 -20.85 13.56
N GLU A 339 8.45 -20.27 14.76
CA GLU A 339 9.24 -19.12 15.19
C GLU A 339 10.69 -19.55 15.50
N LYS A 340 11.67 -18.78 15.01
CA LYS A 340 13.11 -18.94 15.27
C LYS A 340 13.70 -17.58 15.63
N ASP A 341 14.90 -17.55 16.21
CA ASP A 341 15.60 -16.29 16.49
C ASP A 341 15.85 -15.46 15.23
N SER A 342 15.98 -16.10 14.06
CA SER A 342 16.11 -15.46 12.74
C SER A 342 14.80 -14.89 12.17
N GLY A 343 13.67 -15.06 12.86
CA GLY A 343 12.31 -14.86 12.37
C GLY A 343 11.64 -16.18 11.95
N PRO A 344 10.35 -16.15 11.60
CA PRO A 344 9.58 -17.35 11.32
C PRO A 344 10.00 -18.01 10.01
N VAL A 345 9.89 -19.34 9.99
CA VAL A 345 10.17 -20.20 8.83
C VAL A 345 8.95 -21.07 8.57
N GLY A 346 8.59 -21.21 7.29
CA GLY A 346 7.42 -21.96 6.84
C GLY A 346 7.80 -23.21 6.05
N GLU A 347 7.17 -24.34 6.39
CA GLU A 347 7.35 -25.63 5.73
C GLU A 347 6.02 -26.12 5.15
N PRO A 348 5.97 -26.62 3.89
CA PRO A 348 4.72 -27.08 3.29
C PRO A 348 4.19 -28.34 3.99
N VAL A 349 2.89 -28.37 4.21
CA VAL A 349 2.17 -29.51 4.78
C VAL A 349 0.91 -29.79 3.92
N PRO A 350 0.69 -31.03 3.48
CA PRO A 350 1.65 -32.15 3.49
C PRO A 350 2.80 -31.90 2.50
N VAL A 351 3.97 -32.49 2.79
CA VAL A 351 5.08 -32.49 1.82
C VAL A 351 4.69 -33.30 0.60
N GLY A 352 4.82 -32.72 -0.59
CA GLY A 352 4.45 -33.42 -1.84
C GLY A 352 2.96 -33.38 -2.17
N GLY A 353 2.16 -32.57 -1.47
CA GLY A 353 0.73 -32.43 -1.71
C GLY A 353 0.22 -31.01 -1.44
N GLU A 354 -1.09 -30.88 -1.32
CA GLU A 354 -1.79 -29.63 -1.01
C GLU A 354 -2.85 -29.88 0.07
N PHE A 355 -3.19 -28.84 0.84
CA PHE A 355 -4.24 -28.93 1.86
C PHE A 355 -5.62 -29.16 1.24
N LEU A 356 -5.87 -28.50 0.11
CA LEU A 356 -7.06 -28.72 -0.70
C LEU A 356 -6.71 -28.66 -2.18
N THR A 357 -7.26 -29.58 -2.98
CA THR A 357 -7.18 -29.56 -4.44
C THR A 357 -8.56 -29.73 -5.05
N SER A 358 -8.74 -29.25 -6.29
CA SER A 358 -9.90 -29.54 -7.12
C SER A 358 -9.47 -30.05 -8.49
N THR A 359 -10.16 -31.05 -9.03
CA THR A 359 -9.98 -31.48 -10.44
C THR A 359 -10.70 -30.56 -11.43
N SER A 360 -11.47 -29.59 -10.96
CA SER A 360 -12.07 -28.55 -11.81
C SER A 360 -11.07 -27.42 -12.04
N GLU A 361 -10.71 -27.15 -13.30
CA GLU A 361 -9.85 -26.01 -13.65
C GLU A 361 -10.51 -24.65 -13.33
N ARG A 362 -11.83 -24.64 -13.09
CA ARG A 362 -12.61 -23.44 -12.77
C ARG A 362 -12.67 -23.14 -11.28
N PHE A 363 -12.17 -24.02 -10.41
CA PHE A 363 -11.99 -23.70 -9.00
C PHE A 363 -10.84 -22.70 -8.84
N ARG A 364 -11.17 -21.44 -8.55
CA ARG A 364 -10.25 -20.31 -8.46
C ARG A 364 -10.35 -19.66 -7.08
N PRO A 365 -9.77 -20.29 -6.05
CA PRO A 365 -9.73 -19.69 -4.72
C PRO A 365 -8.91 -18.39 -4.79
N CYS A 366 -9.43 -17.30 -4.21
CA CYS A 366 -8.83 -15.98 -4.33
C CYS A 366 -8.73 -15.20 -3.00
N ASP A 367 -9.53 -15.57 -1.99
CA ASP A 367 -9.42 -15.04 -0.62
C ASP A 367 -9.73 -16.13 0.41
N LEU A 368 -9.08 -16.04 1.57
CA LEU A 368 -9.25 -16.95 2.71
C LEU A 368 -9.53 -16.16 3.99
N LYS A 369 -10.40 -16.68 4.86
CA LYS A 369 -10.61 -16.15 6.22
C LYS A 369 -10.82 -17.27 7.23
N ILE A 370 -10.37 -17.08 8.46
CA ILE A 370 -10.88 -17.85 9.59
C ILE A 370 -12.15 -17.14 10.08
N GLY A 371 -13.27 -17.87 10.10
CA GLY A 371 -14.56 -17.35 10.54
C GLY A 371 -14.69 -17.25 12.06
N PRO A 372 -15.75 -16.59 12.55
CA PRO A 372 -16.06 -16.49 13.99
C PRO A 372 -16.32 -17.87 14.63
N ASP A 373 -16.76 -18.84 13.83
CA ASP A 373 -16.95 -20.24 14.19
C ASP A 373 -15.64 -21.05 14.27
N GLY A 374 -14.52 -20.46 13.82
CA GLY A 374 -13.19 -21.06 13.77
C GLY A 374 -12.90 -21.90 12.51
N ALA A 375 -13.81 -21.95 11.54
CA ALA A 375 -13.60 -22.66 10.28
C ALA A 375 -12.78 -21.84 9.27
N LEU A 376 -12.15 -22.51 8.30
CA LEU A 376 -11.46 -21.84 7.18
C LEU A 376 -12.43 -21.64 6.02
N TYR A 377 -12.74 -20.40 5.68
CA TYR A 377 -13.58 -20.03 4.56
C TYR A 377 -12.76 -19.67 3.32
N ILE A 378 -13.28 -20.02 2.15
CA ILE A 378 -12.63 -19.85 0.84
C ILE A 378 -13.59 -19.13 -0.10
N ALA A 379 -13.16 -17.97 -0.63
CA ALA A 379 -13.84 -17.29 -1.72
C ALA A 379 -13.34 -17.84 -3.06
N ASP A 380 -14.23 -18.48 -3.82
CA ASP A 380 -13.95 -19.08 -5.12
C ASP A 380 -14.69 -18.32 -6.22
N MET A 381 -13.94 -17.71 -7.14
CA MET A 381 -14.53 -17.00 -8.28
C MET A 381 -15.31 -17.95 -9.21
N SER A 382 -15.05 -19.26 -9.16
CA SER A 382 -15.62 -20.28 -10.03
C SER A 382 -15.54 -19.91 -11.53
N ARG A 383 -14.33 -19.58 -12.00
CA ARG A 383 -14.12 -18.97 -13.33
C ARG A 383 -12.97 -19.62 -14.11
N GLY A 384 -13.09 -19.64 -15.44
CA GLY A 384 -12.01 -20.15 -16.28
C GLY A 384 -10.83 -19.18 -16.42
N ILE A 385 -11.11 -17.90 -16.68
CA ILE A 385 -10.09 -16.84 -16.82
C ILE A 385 -9.80 -16.17 -15.48
N ILE A 386 -8.51 -16.06 -15.14
CA ILE A 386 -7.99 -15.30 -13.98
C ILE A 386 -6.83 -14.35 -14.34
N GLN A 387 -6.31 -14.41 -15.56
CA GLN A 387 -5.25 -13.51 -16.03
C GLN A 387 -5.87 -12.27 -16.68
N HIS A 388 -5.38 -11.09 -16.34
CA HIS A 388 -5.83 -9.85 -16.99
C HIS A 388 -5.39 -9.78 -18.46
N ARG A 389 -6.23 -9.19 -19.32
CA ARG A 389 -6.03 -9.07 -20.78
C ARG A 389 -4.64 -8.55 -21.17
N ILE A 390 -4.06 -7.64 -20.38
CA ILE A 390 -2.77 -6.99 -20.68
C ILE A 390 -1.62 -8.01 -20.66
N PHE A 391 -1.71 -9.05 -19.82
CA PHE A 391 -0.63 -10.01 -19.59
C PHE A 391 -0.89 -11.40 -20.16
N MET A 392 -2.07 -11.62 -20.76
CA MET A 392 -2.38 -12.86 -21.48
C MET A 392 -1.51 -13.01 -22.72
N THR A 393 -0.90 -14.18 -22.89
CA THR A 393 -0.20 -14.56 -24.13
C THR A 393 -1.18 -15.02 -25.20
N SER A 394 -0.79 -14.92 -26.48
CA SER A 394 -1.54 -15.53 -27.58
C SER A 394 -1.77 -17.04 -27.36
N PHE A 395 -0.78 -17.73 -26.80
CA PHE A 395 -0.91 -19.12 -26.35
C PHE A 395 -2.08 -19.31 -25.38
N LEU A 396 -2.13 -18.54 -24.28
CA LEU A 396 -3.18 -18.69 -23.28
C LEU A 396 -4.55 -18.34 -23.85
N ARG A 397 -4.64 -17.33 -24.73
CA ARG A 397 -5.89 -16.98 -25.40
C ARG A 397 -6.41 -18.14 -26.25
N ALA A 398 -5.53 -18.82 -26.99
CA ALA A 398 -5.90 -20.01 -27.75
C ALA A 398 -6.42 -21.15 -26.86
N GLN A 399 -5.82 -21.36 -25.67
CA GLN A 399 -6.32 -22.31 -24.67
C GLN A 399 -7.73 -21.96 -24.20
N VAL A 400 -7.96 -20.68 -23.87
CA VAL A 400 -9.25 -20.18 -23.39
C VAL A 400 -10.34 -20.42 -24.42
N THR A 401 -10.11 -20.04 -25.68
CA THR A 401 -11.09 -20.23 -26.77
C THR A 401 -11.34 -21.70 -27.07
N ALA A 402 -10.28 -22.51 -27.19
CA ALA A 402 -10.42 -23.93 -27.54
C ALA A 402 -11.18 -24.75 -26.49
N ARG A 403 -11.15 -24.30 -25.23
CA ARG A 403 -11.69 -25.01 -24.06
C ARG A 403 -12.87 -24.29 -23.41
N GLY A 404 -13.38 -23.23 -24.03
CA GLY A 404 -14.55 -22.45 -23.58
C GLY A 404 -14.40 -21.86 -22.18
N LEU A 405 -13.20 -21.41 -21.79
CA LEU A 405 -12.92 -20.94 -20.42
C LEU A 405 -13.40 -19.50 -20.15
N ASP A 406 -13.81 -18.77 -21.18
CA ASP A 406 -14.38 -17.42 -21.08
C ASP A 406 -15.83 -17.41 -20.60
N GLN A 407 -16.49 -18.57 -20.53
CA GLN A 407 -17.85 -18.75 -20.01
C GLN A 407 -17.96 -19.99 -19.12
N PRO A 408 -18.93 -20.06 -18.19
CA PRO A 408 -19.82 -18.97 -17.75
C PRO A 408 -19.09 -17.94 -16.87
N ILE A 409 -19.67 -16.75 -16.74
CA ILE A 409 -19.12 -15.62 -15.96
C ILE A 409 -19.99 -15.20 -14.75
N ASP A 410 -21.17 -15.78 -14.63
CA ASP A 410 -22.17 -15.52 -13.58
C ASP A 410 -22.03 -16.49 -12.39
N GLN A 411 -20.86 -17.13 -12.27
CA GLN A 411 -20.53 -18.07 -11.19
C GLN A 411 -19.73 -17.45 -10.05
N GLY A 412 -19.80 -18.04 -8.86
CA GLY A 412 -19.13 -17.67 -7.62
C GLY A 412 -19.58 -18.56 -6.45
N ARG A 413 -18.64 -18.95 -5.58
CA ARG A 413 -18.92 -19.83 -4.44
C ARG A 413 -18.12 -19.43 -3.21
N ILE A 414 -18.73 -19.61 -2.05
CA ILE A 414 -18.04 -19.60 -0.76
C ILE A 414 -18.06 -21.02 -0.22
N TRP A 415 -16.89 -21.51 0.14
CA TRP A 415 -16.70 -22.80 0.80
C TRP A 415 -16.24 -22.60 2.24
N ARG A 416 -16.45 -23.60 3.08
CA ARG A 416 -15.75 -23.70 4.37
C ARG A 416 -15.15 -25.07 4.58
N VAL A 417 -13.98 -25.11 5.19
CA VAL A 417 -13.30 -26.32 5.66
C VAL A 417 -13.43 -26.37 7.17
N VAL A 418 -13.94 -27.50 7.65
CA VAL A 418 -14.24 -27.74 9.06
C VAL A 418 -13.60 -29.05 9.52
N PRO A 419 -13.23 -29.17 10.80
CA PRO A 419 -12.75 -30.44 11.35
C PRO A 419 -13.86 -31.49 11.28
N ALA A 420 -13.53 -32.71 10.87
CA ALA A 420 -14.50 -33.80 10.74
C ALA A 420 -15.17 -34.15 12.09
N ASP A 421 -14.39 -34.11 13.18
CA ASP A 421 -14.78 -34.71 14.47
C ASP A 421 -14.85 -33.70 15.62
N ARG A 422 -14.86 -32.39 15.33
CA ARG A 422 -14.90 -31.34 16.37
C ARG A 422 -16.06 -30.37 16.15
N PRO A 423 -16.70 -29.91 17.24
CA PRO A 423 -17.73 -28.88 17.14
C PRO A 423 -17.11 -27.54 16.75
N LEU A 424 -17.86 -26.77 15.98
CA LEU A 424 -17.55 -25.38 15.68
C LEU A 424 -17.94 -24.48 16.86
N ARG A 425 -17.37 -23.27 16.91
CA ARG A 425 -17.79 -22.27 17.88
C ARG A 425 -19.17 -21.71 17.49
N ALA A 426 -20.03 -21.50 18.48
CA ALA A 426 -21.31 -20.83 18.28
C ALA A 426 -21.12 -19.39 17.80
N ARG A 427 -22.06 -18.90 16.98
CA ARG A 427 -22.10 -17.50 16.54
C ARG A 427 -22.19 -16.56 17.75
N VAL A 428 -21.45 -15.45 17.69
CA VAL A 428 -21.46 -14.39 18.69
C VAL A 428 -21.73 -13.07 17.98
N ASP A 429 -22.59 -12.23 18.56
CA ASP A 429 -22.79 -10.85 18.15
C ASP A 429 -22.05 -9.89 19.11
N LEU A 430 -21.01 -9.24 18.59
CA LEU A 430 -20.20 -8.27 19.33
C LEU A 430 -20.74 -6.84 19.21
N THR A 431 -21.69 -6.58 18.30
CA THR A 431 -22.22 -5.23 18.08
C THR A 431 -22.99 -4.70 19.28
N THR A 432 -23.51 -5.59 20.12
CA THR A 432 -24.28 -5.28 21.34
C THR A 432 -23.51 -5.57 22.63
N ALA A 433 -22.32 -6.16 22.56
CA ALA A 433 -21.50 -6.51 23.72
C ALA A 433 -21.03 -5.27 24.50
N ASP A 434 -21.10 -5.29 25.83
CA ASP A 434 -20.55 -4.24 26.70
C ASP A 434 -19.02 -4.33 26.84
N GLN A 435 -18.38 -3.37 27.54
CA GLN A 435 -16.91 -3.37 27.67
C GLN A 435 -16.37 -4.65 28.34
N ALA A 436 -17.08 -5.19 29.34
CA ALA A 436 -16.67 -6.40 30.04
C ALA A 436 -16.75 -7.64 29.14
N ALA A 437 -17.82 -7.78 28.36
CA ALA A 437 -17.97 -8.83 27.36
C ALA A 437 -16.90 -8.75 26.26
N LEU A 438 -16.57 -7.53 25.79
CA LEU A 438 -15.47 -7.34 24.84
C LEU A 438 -14.12 -7.80 25.43
N VAL A 439 -13.81 -7.45 26.68
CA VAL A 439 -12.59 -7.94 27.36
C VAL A 439 -12.58 -9.46 27.49
N ASN A 440 -13.72 -10.09 27.78
CA ASN A 440 -13.82 -11.55 27.81
C ASN A 440 -13.49 -12.17 26.44
N HIS A 441 -13.92 -11.55 25.33
CA HIS A 441 -13.54 -12.02 23.99
C HIS A 441 -12.06 -11.79 23.68
N ILE A 442 -11.45 -10.69 24.16
CA ILE A 442 -10.00 -10.45 24.08
C ILE A 442 -9.21 -11.56 24.81
N SER A 443 -9.75 -12.10 25.91
CA SER A 443 -9.12 -13.19 26.65
C SER A 443 -9.21 -14.56 25.97
N GLY A 444 -10.02 -14.68 24.91
CA GLY A 444 -10.35 -15.95 24.26
C GLY A 444 -9.31 -16.43 23.23
N PRO A 445 -9.43 -17.69 22.78
CA PRO A 445 -8.47 -18.29 21.84
C PRO A 445 -8.63 -17.81 20.39
N SER A 446 -9.75 -17.18 20.03
CA SER A 446 -10.02 -16.76 18.64
C SER A 446 -9.43 -15.39 18.31
N GLY A 447 -8.42 -15.35 17.45
CA GLY A 447 -7.86 -14.09 16.94
C GLY A 447 -8.91 -13.22 16.25
N HIS A 448 -9.87 -13.81 15.53
CA HIS A 448 -10.97 -13.07 14.92
C HIS A 448 -11.82 -12.30 15.95
N LEU A 449 -12.25 -12.97 17.03
CA LEU A 449 -13.04 -12.33 18.08
C LEU A 449 -12.20 -11.34 18.89
N ARG A 450 -10.92 -11.63 19.16
CA ARG A 450 -10.00 -10.70 19.85
C ARG A 450 -9.84 -9.40 19.09
N ASP A 451 -9.63 -9.45 17.78
CA ASP A 451 -9.43 -8.26 16.94
C ASP A 451 -10.70 -7.41 16.89
N HIS A 452 -11.87 -8.02 16.66
CA HIS A 452 -13.13 -7.29 16.66
C HIS A 452 -13.45 -6.69 18.01
N ALA A 453 -13.23 -7.43 19.10
CA ALA A 453 -13.47 -6.93 20.44
C ALA A 453 -12.55 -5.74 20.77
N SER A 454 -11.26 -5.84 20.42
CA SER A 454 -10.28 -4.77 20.60
C SER A 454 -10.65 -3.53 19.78
N ARG A 455 -10.96 -3.71 18.49
CA ARG A 455 -11.37 -2.61 17.60
C ARG A 455 -12.63 -1.92 18.10
N LEU A 456 -13.69 -2.67 18.42
CA LEU A 456 -14.94 -2.11 18.93
C LEU A 456 -14.74 -1.35 20.25
N LEU A 457 -13.95 -1.89 21.17
CA LEU A 457 -13.63 -1.23 22.42
C LEU A 457 -12.91 0.11 22.16
N VAL A 458 -11.88 0.12 21.31
CA VAL A 458 -11.14 1.34 20.95
C VAL A 458 -12.02 2.35 20.22
N GLU A 459 -12.80 1.93 19.23
CA GLU A 459 -13.68 2.79 18.44
C GLU A 459 -14.74 3.47 19.32
N ARG A 460 -15.39 2.71 20.21
CA ARG A 460 -16.40 3.23 21.12
C ARG A 460 -15.79 4.20 22.12
N CYS A 461 -14.60 3.88 22.64
CA CYS A 461 -13.92 4.72 23.63
C CYS A 461 -13.31 6.00 23.06
N ARG A 462 -12.91 6.01 21.78
CA ARG A 462 -12.33 7.19 21.10
C ARG A 462 -13.34 8.01 20.30
N SER A 463 -14.60 7.61 20.25
CA SER A 463 -15.61 8.32 19.44
C SER A 463 -16.04 9.62 20.12
N LEU A 464 -15.87 10.74 19.41
CA LEU A 464 -16.30 12.08 19.83
C LEU A 464 -17.80 12.34 19.63
N ALA A 465 -18.51 11.46 18.89
CA ALA A 465 -19.95 11.57 18.72
C ALA A 465 -20.68 11.23 20.04
N PRO A 466 -21.89 11.76 20.32
CA PRO A 466 -22.69 11.31 21.46
C PRO A 466 -23.10 9.84 21.30
N HIS A 467 -23.15 9.08 22.40
CA HIS A 467 -23.84 7.78 22.39
C HIS A 467 -25.35 7.99 22.39
N PRO A 468 -26.14 7.22 21.62
CA PRO A 468 -27.60 7.29 21.68
C PRO A 468 -28.17 7.11 23.10
N SER A 469 -27.46 6.38 23.97
CA SER A 469 -27.84 6.16 25.38
C SER A 469 -27.27 7.17 26.39
N GLY A 470 -26.36 8.07 25.99
CA GLY A 470 -25.76 9.07 26.90
C GLY A 470 -24.67 8.57 27.86
N GLU A 471 -24.14 7.35 27.71
CA GLU A 471 -23.08 6.80 28.57
C GLU A 471 -21.69 7.48 28.38
N ASP A 472 -20.92 7.58 29.48
CA ASP A 472 -19.51 7.99 29.44
C ASP A 472 -18.71 6.91 28.70
N ARG A 473 -18.20 7.30 27.52
CA ARG A 473 -17.54 6.38 26.59
C ARG A 473 -16.12 6.02 26.98
N ARG A 474 -15.52 6.65 28.01
CA ARG A 474 -14.14 6.30 28.41
C ARG A 474 -14.06 4.84 28.86
N PRO A 475 -12.91 4.17 28.67
CA PRO A 475 -12.73 2.83 29.21
C PRO A 475 -12.87 2.91 30.73
N ASP A 476 -13.77 2.11 31.29
CA ASP A 476 -13.99 2.14 32.73
C ASP A 476 -12.77 1.57 33.48
N THR A 477 -12.62 1.90 34.76
CA THR A 477 -11.46 1.48 35.56
C THR A 477 -11.34 -0.05 35.69
N THR A 478 -12.46 -0.77 35.66
CA THR A 478 -12.50 -2.24 35.73
C THR A 478 -11.99 -2.84 34.42
N THR A 479 -12.43 -2.29 33.28
CA THR A 479 -11.97 -2.66 31.94
C THR A 479 -10.47 -2.45 31.79
N VAL A 480 -9.95 -1.28 32.18
CA VAL A 480 -8.50 -1.01 32.16
C VAL A 480 -7.75 -2.00 33.06
N ARG A 481 -8.23 -2.25 34.28
CA ARG A 481 -7.60 -3.21 35.21
C ARG A 481 -7.55 -4.61 34.61
N ALA A 482 -8.65 -5.09 34.02
CA ALA A 482 -8.71 -6.42 33.43
C ALA A 482 -7.72 -6.56 32.26
N LEU A 483 -7.60 -5.54 31.40
CA LEU A 483 -6.60 -5.55 30.32
C LEU A 483 -5.16 -5.52 30.86
N VAL A 484 -4.89 -4.80 31.97
CA VAL A 484 -3.58 -4.80 32.63
C VAL A 484 -3.26 -6.18 33.21
N GLU A 485 -4.22 -6.83 33.86
CA GLU A 485 -4.06 -8.18 34.40
C GLU A 485 -3.79 -9.19 33.28
N LEU A 486 -4.55 -9.12 32.18
CA LEU A 486 -4.34 -9.97 31.01
C LEU A 486 -2.95 -9.76 30.41
N SER A 487 -2.56 -8.52 30.10
CA SER A 487 -1.28 -8.21 29.44
C SER A 487 -0.03 -8.60 30.26
N ARG A 488 -0.10 -8.45 31.60
CA ARG A 488 1.02 -8.74 32.50
C ARG A 488 1.03 -10.17 33.05
N GLY A 489 -0.04 -10.95 32.86
CA GLY A 489 -0.15 -12.31 33.39
C GLY A 489 0.78 -13.31 32.70
N VAL A 490 1.85 -13.75 33.36
CA VAL A 490 2.86 -14.67 32.77
C VAL A 490 2.33 -16.06 32.38
N GLN A 491 1.18 -16.48 32.92
CA GLN A 491 0.49 -17.73 32.56
C GLN A 491 -0.56 -17.56 31.46
N VAL A 492 -0.85 -16.31 31.07
CA VAL A 492 -1.78 -15.99 29.99
C VAL A 492 -1.10 -16.24 28.64
N ASP A 493 -1.87 -16.73 27.68
CA ASP A 493 -1.40 -16.96 26.31
C ASP A 493 -0.73 -15.69 25.72
N PRO A 494 0.48 -15.79 25.14
CA PRO A 494 1.16 -14.63 24.57
C PRO A 494 0.34 -13.82 23.56
N ALA A 495 -0.53 -14.46 22.76
CA ALA A 495 -1.41 -13.74 21.82
C ALA A 495 -2.45 -12.89 22.54
N VAL A 496 -3.04 -13.42 23.62
CA VAL A 496 -4.00 -12.68 24.46
C VAL A 496 -3.29 -11.50 25.13
N ARG A 497 -2.06 -11.71 25.63
CA ARG A 497 -1.26 -10.66 26.25
C ARG A 497 -0.95 -9.53 25.27
N HIS A 498 -0.56 -9.88 24.04
CA HIS A 498 -0.37 -8.95 22.95
C HIS A 498 -1.65 -8.15 22.66
N SER A 499 -2.78 -8.82 22.40
CA SER A 499 -4.05 -8.15 22.11
C SER A 499 -4.47 -7.19 23.25
N ALA A 500 -4.33 -7.61 24.51
CA ALA A 500 -4.65 -6.77 25.66
C ALA A 500 -3.71 -5.55 25.78
N ALA A 501 -2.39 -5.75 25.59
CA ALA A 501 -1.41 -4.68 25.65
C ALA A 501 -1.60 -3.67 24.51
N SER A 502 -1.77 -4.14 23.28
CA SER A 502 -2.09 -3.32 22.10
C SER A 502 -3.36 -2.51 22.31
N THR A 503 -4.41 -3.12 22.88
CA THR A 503 -5.65 -2.42 23.24
C THR A 503 -5.41 -1.33 24.28
N LEU A 504 -4.63 -1.58 25.34
CA LEU A 504 -4.27 -0.55 26.33
C LEU A 504 -3.53 0.63 25.68
N MET A 505 -2.57 0.35 24.80
CA MET A 505 -1.84 1.37 24.06
C MET A 505 -2.78 2.21 23.18
N MET A 506 -3.68 1.56 22.45
CA MET A 506 -4.71 2.26 21.67
C MET A 506 -5.72 3.00 22.55
N LEU A 507 -6.03 2.56 23.76
CA LEU A 507 -6.89 3.33 24.66
C LEU A 507 -6.16 4.52 25.31
N GLY A 508 -4.85 4.65 25.12
CA GLY A 508 -4.02 5.65 25.81
C GLY A 508 -3.83 5.32 27.30
N ALA A 509 -4.07 4.06 27.69
CA ALA A 509 -3.96 3.56 29.05
C ALA A 509 -2.69 2.70 29.28
N GLY A 510 -1.79 2.65 28.29
CA GLY A 510 -0.47 2.03 28.43
C GLY A 510 0.49 2.87 29.28
N ASP A 511 1.38 2.21 30.00
CA ASP A 511 2.35 2.83 30.90
C ASP A 511 3.74 2.18 30.79
N MET A 512 4.74 2.77 31.46
CA MET A 512 6.10 2.23 31.47
C MET A 512 6.21 0.89 32.20
N ASP A 513 5.34 0.61 33.17
CA ASP A 513 5.32 -0.68 33.88
C ASP A 513 4.90 -1.82 32.95
N LEU A 514 3.94 -1.59 32.06
CA LEU A 514 3.54 -2.52 31.01
C LEU A 514 4.71 -2.77 30.05
N ILE A 515 5.34 -1.71 29.53
CA ILE A 515 6.49 -1.82 28.62
C ILE A 515 7.63 -2.59 29.31
N HIS A 516 7.92 -2.26 30.57
CA HIS A 516 8.95 -2.95 31.34
C HIS A 516 8.63 -4.44 31.49
N ALA A 517 7.40 -4.80 31.87
CA ALA A 517 6.99 -6.20 32.02
C ALA A 517 7.14 -6.98 30.70
N LEU A 518 6.67 -6.42 29.58
CA LEU A 518 6.78 -7.06 28.26
C LEU A 518 8.24 -7.19 27.81
N SER A 519 9.09 -6.20 28.11
CA SER A 519 10.50 -6.18 27.71
C SER A 519 11.38 -7.24 28.41
N LEU A 520 10.85 -7.88 29.46
CA LEU A 520 11.49 -8.96 30.21
C LEU A 520 10.86 -10.33 29.91
N ASP A 521 9.91 -10.39 28.97
CA ASP A 521 9.17 -11.61 28.71
C ASP A 521 10.03 -12.72 28.09
N ARG A 522 9.66 -13.97 28.33
CA ARG A 522 10.28 -15.13 27.67
C ARG A 522 9.99 -15.17 26.17
N ASP A 523 8.81 -14.72 25.75
CA ASP A 523 8.41 -14.68 24.35
C ASP A 523 9.02 -13.46 23.65
N ALA A 524 9.83 -13.71 22.61
CA ALA A 524 10.49 -12.65 21.86
C ALA A 524 9.49 -11.69 21.19
N ARG A 525 8.28 -12.15 20.84
CA ARG A 525 7.27 -11.32 20.18
C ARG A 525 6.72 -10.27 21.14
N LEU A 526 6.51 -10.62 22.41
CA LEU A 526 6.14 -9.66 23.47
C LEU A 526 7.28 -8.69 23.80
N ARG A 527 8.54 -9.14 23.74
CA ARG A 527 9.68 -8.22 23.88
C ARG A 527 9.77 -7.24 22.70
N ALA A 528 9.41 -7.66 21.49
CA ALA A 528 9.32 -6.78 20.32
C ALA A 528 8.18 -5.75 20.48
N ASP A 529 7.02 -6.15 21.02
CA ASP A 529 5.94 -5.21 21.37
C ASP A 529 6.43 -4.12 22.32
N ALA A 530 7.23 -4.48 23.34
CA ALA A 530 7.79 -3.50 24.26
C ALA A 530 8.63 -2.43 23.55
N ALA A 531 9.42 -2.81 22.54
CA ALA A 531 10.17 -1.86 21.73
C ALA A 531 9.25 -0.96 20.90
N ILE A 532 8.23 -1.53 20.24
CA ILE A 532 7.27 -0.79 19.41
C ILE A 532 6.44 0.20 20.27
N PHE A 533 5.98 -0.24 21.44
CA PHE A 533 5.23 0.60 22.37
C PHE A 533 6.08 1.70 22.99
N ALA A 534 7.35 1.42 23.30
CA ALA A 534 8.29 2.46 23.72
C ALA A 534 8.45 3.54 22.65
N ALA A 535 8.45 3.17 21.36
CA ALA A 535 8.48 4.13 20.26
C ALA A 535 7.29 5.11 20.32
N GLY A 536 6.08 4.59 20.55
CA GLY A 536 4.87 5.41 20.67
C GLY A 536 4.89 6.39 21.86
N MET A 537 5.58 6.05 22.95
CA MET A 537 5.71 6.93 24.13
C MET A 537 6.75 8.04 23.98
N LEU A 538 7.68 7.94 23.02
CA LEU A 538 8.70 8.97 22.79
C LEU A 538 8.12 10.31 22.31
N HIS A 539 6.96 10.31 21.65
CA HIS A 539 6.32 11.53 21.13
C HIS A 539 5.73 12.44 22.22
N GLY A 540 5.53 11.94 23.45
CA GLY A 540 4.92 12.71 24.54
C GLY A 540 5.90 13.49 25.42
N GLY A 541 7.22 13.33 25.23
CA GLY A 541 8.27 13.95 26.05
C GLY A 541 8.39 13.42 27.49
N GLN A 542 7.37 12.72 27.99
CA GLN A 542 7.40 11.99 29.25
C GLN A 542 8.11 10.65 29.06
N HIS A 543 8.90 10.21 30.05
CA HIS A 543 9.60 8.91 30.07
C HIS A 543 10.65 8.67 28.98
N VAL A 544 11.07 9.69 28.20
CA VAL A 544 12.06 9.54 27.11
C VAL A 544 13.28 8.71 27.54
N GLN A 545 13.88 9.04 28.67
CA GLN A 545 15.07 8.33 29.19
C GLN A 545 14.79 6.85 29.52
N ALA A 546 13.61 6.54 30.07
CA ALA A 546 13.22 5.16 30.37
C ALA A 546 12.91 4.35 29.09
N CYS A 547 12.28 4.98 28.10
CA CYS A 547 12.06 4.39 26.78
C CYS A 547 13.40 4.10 26.10
N VAL A 548 14.30 5.08 26.02
CA VAL A 548 15.63 4.93 25.41
C VAL A 548 16.42 3.83 26.11
N ALA A 549 16.48 3.80 27.44
CA ALA A 549 17.17 2.74 28.17
C ALA A 549 16.59 1.34 27.88
N THR A 550 15.27 1.23 27.72
CA THR A 550 14.61 -0.02 27.32
C THR A 550 15.01 -0.43 25.91
N LEU A 551 14.98 0.50 24.96
CA LEU A 551 15.36 0.26 23.57
C LEU A 551 16.84 -0.12 23.44
N GLU A 552 17.73 0.50 24.20
CA GLU A 552 19.15 0.17 24.20
C GLU A 552 19.42 -1.27 24.63
N ARG A 553 18.71 -1.73 25.67
CA ARG A 553 18.81 -3.12 26.12
C ARG A 553 18.24 -4.09 25.08
N LEU A 554 17.07 -3.79 24.52
CA LEU A 554 16.40 -4.66 23.54
C LEU A 554 17.14 -4.69 22.19
N ALA A 555 17.89 -3.65 21.83
CA ALA A 555 18.74 -3.63 20.64
C ALA A 555 19.82 -4.73 20.66
N GLN A 556 20.15 -5.25 21.85
CA GLN A 556 21.12 -6.33 22.03
C GLN A 556 20.48 -7.72 22.10
N ASP A 557 19.15 -7.83 22.04
CA ASP A 557 18.42 -9.09 22.17
C ASP A 557 18.82 -10.11 21.09
N PRO A 558 18.98 -11.41 21.45
CA PRO A 558 19.33 -12.44 20.48
C PRO A 558 18.27 -12.64 19.39
N ALA A 559 16.99 -12.40 19.70
CA ALA A 559 15.93 -12.50 18.72
C ALA A 559 15.99 -11.32 17.74
N ARG A 560 16.07 -11.65 16.45
CA ARG A 560 16.25 -10.67 15.38
C ARG A 560 15.11 -9.64 15.33
N SER A 561 13.86 -10.07 15.53
CA SER A 561 12.68 -9.20 15.55
C SER A 561 12.76 -8.14 16.66
N VAL A 562 13.20 -8.53 17.86
CA VAL A 562 13.34 -7.63 19.02
C VAL A 562 14.42 -6.59 18.76
N ALA A 563 15.60 -7.02 18.31
CA ALA A 563 16.70 -6.11 18.01
C ALA A 563 16.35 -5.12 16.90
N ILE A 564 15.69 -5.57 15.83
CA ILE A 564 15.23 -4.71 14.73
C ILE A 564 14.17 -3.72 15.22
N ALA A 565 13.17 -4.18 15.97
CA ALA A 565 12.14 -3.32 16.54
C ALA A 565 12.74 -2.21 17.41
N ALA A 566 13.68 -2.57 18.28
CA ALA A 566 14.34 -1.61 19.17
C ALA A 566 15.17 -0.57 18.41
N LEU A 567 16.00 -1.01 17.46
CA LEU A 567 16.86 -0.13 16.67
C LEU A 567 16.07 0.80 15.74
N ALA A 568 15.00 0.31 15.13
CA ALA A 568 14.10 1.14 14.33
C ALA A 568 13.31 2.15 15.19
N SER A 569 12.92 1.74 16.40
CA SER A 569 12.17 2.58 17.34
C SER A 569 12.98 3.76 17.90
N LEU A 570 14.32 3.64 17.98
CA LEU A 570 15.19 4.78 18.32
C LEU A 570 15.03 5.96 17.35
N GLY A 571 14.58 5.71 16.12
CA GLY A 571 14.27 6.76 15.17
C GLY A 571 13.13 7.70 15.57
N GLU A 572 12.30 7.30 16.54
CA GLU A 572 11.19 8.14 17.05
C GLU A 572 11.64 9.09 18.17
N VAL A 573 12.89 8.99 18.64
CA VAL A 573 13.48 9.98 19.55
C VAL A 573 13.49 11.33 18.84
N GLN A 574 12.87 12.35 19.43
CA GLN A 574 12.70 13.65 18.78
C GLN A 574 13.95 14.54 18.90
N ASP A 575 14.61 14.51 20.06
CA ASP A 575 15.81 15.30 20.32
C ASP A 575 17.06 14.64 19.70
N ASP A 576 17.77 15.41 18.86
CA ASP A 576 18.93 14.92 18.12
C ASP A 576 20.09 14.57 19.05
N ARG A 577 20.23 15.24 20.19
CA ARG A 577 21.29 14.95 21.16
C ARG A 577 20.99 13.65 21.89
N ASP A 578 19.77 13.46 22.39
CA ASP A 578 19.36 12.21 23.04
C ASP A 578 19.52 11.01 22.09
N PHE A 579 19.15 11.19 20.81
CA PHE A 579 19.34 10.18 19.78
C PHE A 579 20.82 9.83 19.58
N ILE A 580 21.70 10.82 19.40
CA ILE A 580 23.14 10.60 19.19
C ILE A 580 23.80 9.99 20.43
N GLU A 581 23.44 10.43 21.64
CA GLU A 581 23.94 9.85 22.88
C GLU A 581 23.55 8.36 23.01
N ALA A 582 22.31 8.01 22.65
CA ALA A 582 21.85 6.62 22.64
C ALA A 582 22.59 5.75 21.62
N VAL A 583 22.75 6.26 20.40
CA VAL A 583 23.55 5.60 19.36
C VAL A 583 24.98 5.40 19.85
N GLY A 584 25.60 6.42 20.45
CA GLY A 584 26.95 6.33 21.00
C GLY A 584 27.11 5.26 22.06
N ARG A 585 26.15 5.12 22.99
CA ARG A 585 26.15 4.04 23.98
C ARG A 585 26.03 2.67 23.33
N LEU A 586 25.13 2.49 22.37
CA LEU A 586 24.98 1.22 21.64
C LEU A 586 26.25 0.81 20.91
N VAL A 587 26.91 1.77 20.27
CA VAL A 587 28.19 1.53 19.59
C VAL A 587 29.27 1.14 20.60
N ALA A 588 29.33 1.82 21.77
CA ALA A 588 30.29 1.50 22.83
C ALA A 588 30.08 0.11 23.45
N THR A 589 28.83 -0.38 23.52
CA THR A 589 28.54 -1.74 24.02
C THR A 589 28.93 -2.86 23.05
N GLY A 590 29.23 -2.55 21.79
CA GLY A 590 29.62 -3.52 20.76
C GLY A 590 28.44 -4.29 20.14
N GLY A 591 28.72 -5.03 19.06
CA GLY A 591 27.77 -5.97 18.44
C GLY A 591 26.77 -5.37 17.44
N VAL A 592 26.23 -4.17 17.70
CA VAL A 592 25.24 -3.51 16.82
C VAL A 592 25.84 -3.16 15.46
N LEU A 593 27.03 -2.56 15.44
CA LEU A 593 27.67 -2.15 14.19
C LEU A 593 28.31 -3.31 13.41
N SER A 594 28.71 -4.39 14.09
CA SER A 594 29.28 -5.56 13.45
C SER A 594 28.23 -6.42 12.73
N ASP A 595 26.99 -6.44 13.21
CA ASP A 595 25.89 -7.16 12.56
C ASP A 595 25.24 -6.33 11.44
N ALA A 596 25.13 -6.91 10.25
CA ALA A 596 24.59 -6.19 9.08
C ALA A 596 23.09 -5.87 9.21
N SER A 597 22.30 -6.76 9.83
CA SER A 597 20.86 -6.52 10.01
C SER A 597 20.61 -5.45 11.05
N ARG A 598 21.31 -5.50 12.19
CA ARG A 598 21.22 -4.49 13.25
C ARG A 598 21.70 -3.13 12.77
N ARG A 599 22.82 -3.05 12.04
CA ARG A 599 23.23 -1.79 11.40
C ARG A 599 22.17 -1.23 10.47
N ALA A 600 21.60 -2.06 9.59
CA ALA A 600 20.61 -1.59 8.64
C ALA A 600 19.30 -1.17 9.35
N ALA A 601 18.92 -1.85 10.44
CA ALA A 601 17.80 -1.42 11.28
C ALA A 601 18.08 -0.09 11.98
N LEU A 602 19.27 0.10 12.56
CA LEU A 602 19.69 1.38 13.13
C LEU A 602 19.68 2.47 12.06
N ALA A 603 20.25 2.17 10.90
CA ALA A 603 20.25 3.09 9.77
C ALA A 603 18.82 3.46 9.36
N SER A 604 17.88 2.51 9.45
CA SER A 604 16.49 2.79 9.09
C SER A 604 15.76 3.77 10.00
N GLY A 605 16.19 3.85 11.27
CA GLY A 605 15.65 4.81 12.24
C GLY A 605 16.09 6.26 11.99
N ILE A 606 17.04 6.51 11.08
CA ILE A 606 17.75 7.80 11.00
C ILE A 606 16.88 8.98 10.53
N LYS A 607 15.68 8.78 9.96
CA LYS A 607 14.68 9.82 9.57
C LYS A 607 15.24 11.25 9.38
N GLY A 608 15.96 11.49 8.28
CA GLY A 608 16.51 12.83 7.94
C GLY A 608 17.79 13.24 8.68
N ARG A 609 18.32 12.41 9.58
CA ARG A 609 19.55 12.63 10.38
C ARG A 609 20.80 12.00 9.78
N SER A 610 20.77 11.58 8.51
CA SER A 610 21.88 10.86 7.89
C SER A 610 23.16 11.69 7.86
N MET A 611 23.04 13.01 7.65
CA MET A 611 24.17 13.94 7.75
C MET A 611 24.69 14.06 9.19
N LEU A 612 23.80 14.16 10.18
CA LEU A 612 24.17 14.22 11.61
C LEU A 612 24.97 12.99 12.02
N LEU A 613 24.52 11.78 11.64
CA LEU A 613 25.25 10.55 11.95
C LEU A 613 26.54 10.38 11.18
N LEU A 614 26.65 10.92 9.96
CA LEU A 614 27.93 10.99 9.24
C LEU A 614 28.94 11.86 9.99
N GLU A 615 28.53 13.05 10.44
CA GLU A 615 29.39 13.94 11.22
C GLU A 615 29.78 13.31 12.57
N TRP A 616 28.84 12.68 13.25
CA TRP A 616 29.11 11.92 14.47
C TRP A 616 30.10 10.78 14.22
N SER A 617 29.93 10.00 13.15
CA SER A 617 30.83 8.88 12.80
C SER A 617 32.27 9.36 12.59
N LEU A 618 32.46 10.58 12.05
CA LEU A 618 33.77 11.20 11.85
C LEU A 618 34.41 11.71 13.15
N SER A 619 33.62 11.93 14.21
CA SER A 619 34.10 12.35 15.53
C SER A 619 34.68 11.20 16.36
N LEU A 620 34.43 9.94 15.98
CA LEU A 620 34.92 8.77 16.70
C LEU A 620 36.43 8.59 16.49
N ALA A 621 37.14 8.29 17.58
CA ALA A 621 38.60 8.13 17.58
C ALA A 621 39.09 6.96 16.69
N ASP A 622 38.29 5.89 16.58
CA ASP A 622 38.56 4.70 15.76
C ASP A 622 37.80 4.72 14.43
N GLY A 623 38.05 5.72 13.57
CA GLY A 623 37.48 5.75 12.20
C GLY A 623 37.91 4.57 11.31
N GLY A 624 38.83 3.74 11.80
CA GLY A 624 39.24 2.45 11.25
C GLY A 624 38.36 1.26 11.64
N ASP A 625 37.31 1.43 12.45
CA ASP A 625 36.36 0.35 12.71
C ASP A 625 35.51 0.01 11.46
N ALA A 626 35.34 -1.29 11.19
CA ALA A 626 34.61 -1.76 10.02
C ALA A 626 33.10 -1.47 10.13
N GLY A 627 32.55 -1.51 11.34
CA GLY A 627 31.15 -1.21 11.63
C GLY A 627 30.84 0.27 11.42
N VAL A 628 31.69 1.17 11.92
CA VAL A 628 31.55 2.63 11.72
C VAL A 628 31.61 3.00 10.23
N ARG A 629 32.56 2.45 9.47
CA ARG A 629 32.61 2.65 8.02
C ARG A 629 31.36 2.14 7.32
N ALA A 630 30.85 1.00 7.74
CA ALA A 630 29.63 0.44 7.16
C ALA A 630 28.39 1.27 7.50
N LEU A 631 28.29 1.85 8.70
CA LEU A 631 27.25 2.81 9.05
C LEU A 631 27.33 4.07 8.17
N ALA A 632 28.52 4.65 8.02
CA ALA A 632 28.73 5.80 7.14
C ALA A 632 28.27 5.49 5.70
N LYS A 633 28.58 4.30 5.19
CA LYS A 633 28.12 3.83 3.87
C LYS A 633 26.59 3.80 3.74
N GLU A 634 25.87 3.32 4.76
CA GLU A 634 24.40 3.34 4.76
C GLU A 634 23.84 4.76 4.78
N CYS A 635 24.41 5.65 5.63
CA CYS A 635 24.01 7.05 5.69
C CYS A 635 24.22 7.77 4.35
N VAL A 636 25.34 7.54 3.67
CA VAL A 636 25.56 8.07 2.30
C VAL A 636 24.50 7.53 1.33
N GLY A 637 24.17 6.24 1.42
CA GLY A 637 23.10 5.65 0.62
C GLY A 637 21.76 6.37 0.80
N GLN A 638 21.39 6.69 2.04
CA GLN A 638 20.17 7.44 2.35
C GLN A 638 20.22 8.88 1.84
N VAL A 639 21.35 9.58 2.02
CA VAL A 639 21.51 10.93 1.47
C VAL A 639 21.36 10.90 -0.05
N LEU A 640 21.89 9.91 -0.76
CA LEU A 640 21.75 9.84 -2.22
C LEU A 640 20.33 9.45 -2.68
N ALA A 641 19.59 8.73 -1.85
CA ALA A 641 18.22 8.31 -2.12
C ALA A 641 17.20 9.45 -1.95
N HIS A 642 17.34 10.21 -0.86
CA HIS A 642 16.43 11.30 -0.45
C HIS A 642 16.96 12.70 -0.81
N GLY A 643 18.22 12.78 -1.19
CA GLY A 643 18.98 14.03 -1.24
C GLY A 643 18.56 14.93 -2.37
N ASN A 644 18.21 16.16 -1.99
CA ASN A 644 18.20 17.27 -2.93
C ASN A 644 19.63 17.76 -3.20
N GLU A 645 19.76 18.69 -4.15
CA GLU A 645 21.03 19.27 -4.58
C GLU A 645 21.87 19.85 -3.41
N ARG A 646 21.25 20.37 -2.35
CA ARG A 646 21.97 20.89 -1.18
C ARG A 646 22.55 19.78 -0.30
N LEU A 647 21.82 18.68 -0.13
CA LEU A 647 22.30 17.54 0.64
C LEU A 647 23.47 16.84 -0.06
N ASN A 648 23.41 16.72 -1.40
CA ASN A 648 24.52 16.19 -2.19
C ASN A 648 25.79 17.06 -2.06
N GLU A 649 25.62 18.39 -2.09
CA GLU A 649 26.72 19.34 -1.88
C GLU A 649 27.35 19.19 -0.49
N ALA A 650 26.50 19.17 0.56
CA ALA A 650 26.95 19.01 1.94
C ALA A 650 27.68 17.67 2.17
N LEU A 651 27.21 16.59 1.55
CA LEU A 651 27.84 15.28 1.60
C LEU A 651 29.27 15.30 1.04
N LEU A 652 29.47 15.89 -0.14
CA LEU A 652 30.81 15.97 -0.74
C LEU A 652 31.73 16.94 -0.02
N ALA A 653 31.20 18.05 0.49
CA ALA A 653 31.97 18.96 1.34
C ALA A 653 32.43 18.27 2.64
N LEU A 654 31.57 17.44 3.24
CA LEU A 654 31.91 16.63 4.41
C LEU A 654 33.01 15.62 4.10
N ALA A 655 32.90 14.89 2.98
CA ALA A 655 33.93 13.94 2.55
C ALA A 655 35.28 14.62 2.28
N ALA A 656 35.26 15.81 1.66
CA ALA A 656 36.47 16.61 1.42
C ALA A 656 37.13 17.06 2.73
N ARG A 657 36.35 17.60 3.67
CA ARG A 657 36.82 17.99 5.01
C ARG A 657 37.42 16.80 5.77
N ALA A 658 36.78 15.64 5.70
CA ALA A 658 37.21 14.42 6.36
C ALA A 658 38.44 13.77 5.73
N SER A 659 38.81 14.14 4.50
CA SER A 659 39.87 13.46 3.74
C SER A 659 41.23 13.50 4.44
N SER A 660 41.53 14.55 5.20
CA SER A 660 42.81 14.72 5.92
C SER A 660 42.82 14.12 7.31
N THR A 661 41.68 14.12 8.02
CA THR A 661 41.59 13.66 9.41
C THR A 661 41.09 12.22 9.54
N GLN A 662 40.23 11.77 8.62
CA GLN A 662 39.58 10.45 8.62
C GLN A 662 39.55 9.85 7.20
N PRO A 663 40.72 9.60 6.56
CA PRO A 663 40.79 9.23 5.14
C PRO A 663 40.06 7.94 4.78
N GLN A 664 39.96 6.97 5.69
CA GLN A 664 39.26 5.70 5.43
C GLN A 664 37.74 5.88 5.37
N ILE A 665 37.17 6.72 6.23
CA ILE A 665 35.73 7.05 6.19
C ILE A 665 35.44 7.90 4.96
N ALA A 666 36.26 8.93 4.69
CA ALA A 666 36.11 9.76 3.50
C ALA A 666 36.15 8.93 2.20
N SER A 667 37.09 7.98 2.09
CA SER A 667 37.11 7.03 0.95
C SER A 667 35.82 6.24 0.87
N THR A 668 35.34 5.67 1.98
CA THR A 668 34.10 4.87 2.02
C THR A 668 32.88 5.67 1.56
N MET A 669 32.80 6.94 1.97
CA MET A 669 31.75 7.85 1.52
C MET A 669 31.80 8.04 0.00
N LEU A 670 32.97 8.38 -0.54
CA LEU A 670 33.14 8.58 -1.98
C LEU A 670 32.94 7.30 -2.79
N ASP A 671 33.38 6.15 -2.30
CA ASP A 671 33.16 4.84 -2.93
C ASP A 671 31.66 4.53 -3.04
N ARG A 672 30.87 4.89 -2.02
CA ARG A 672 29.41 4.74 -2.08
C ARG A 672 28.77 5.69 -3.09
N VAL A 673 29.24 6.93 -3.17
CA VAL A 673 28.81 7.88 -4.23
C VAL A 673 29.17 7.32 -5.61
N ALA A 674 30.38 6.80 -5.79
CA ALA A 674 30.83 6.20 -7.05
C ALA A 674 29.99 4.97 -7.42
N ALA A 675 29.63 4.12 -6.45
CA ALA A 675 28.74 2.99 -6.69
C ALA A 675 27.34 3.43 -7.15
N TRP A 676 26.84 4.57 -6.67
CA TRP A 676 25.54 5.11 -7.08
C TRP A 676 25.63 5.82 -8.44
N THR A 677 26.68 6.60 -8.69
CA THR A 677 26.88 7.34 -9.95
C THR A 677 27.42 6.49 -11.09
N LYS A 678 27.99 5.31 -10.80
CA LYS A 678 28.52 4.35 -11.78
C LYS A 678 29.43 5.01 -12.85
N PRO A 679 30.47 5.77 -12.45
CA PRO A 679 31.30 6.53 -13.37
C PRO A 679 31.98 5.62 -14.40
N GLY A 680 32.08 6.10 -15.65
CA GLY A 680 32.73 5.35 -16.74
C GLY A 680 31.91 4.16 -17.28
N THR A 681 30.68 3.96 -16.83
CA THR A 681 29.77 2.93 -17.36
C THR A 681 28.70 3.52 -18.27
N LYS A 682 28.02 2.67 -19.05
CA LYS A 682 26.84 3.09 -19.85
C LYS A 682 25.67 3.60 -19.02
N ASP A 683 25.61 3.24 -17.72
CA ASP A 683 24.53 3.60 -16.79
C ASP A 683 24.95 4.74 -15.84
N ALA A 684 25.98 5.51 -16.22
CA ALA A 684 26.53 6.58 -15.39
C ALA A 684 25.48 7.67 -15.10
N ARG A 685 25.38 8.06 -13.83
CA ARG A 685 24.43 9.07 -13.32
C ARG A 685 25.16 10.34 -12.92
N VAL A 686 24.59 11.48 -13.25
CA VAL A 686 25.08 12.79 -12.80
C VAL A 686 24.53 13.09 -11.41
N LEU A 687 25.41 13.39 -10.45
CA LEU A 687 25.05 13.88 -9.13
C LEU A 687 24.95 15.41 -9.16
N ARG A 688 23.74 15.93 -8.92
CA ARG A 688 23.45 17.38 -8.98
C ARG A 688 23.61 18.03 -7.61
N MET A 689 24.11 19.25 -7.63
CA MET A 689 24.40 20.06 -6.44
C MET A 689 24.01 21.52 -6.67
N HIS A 690 23.71 22.20 -5.56
CA HIS A 690 23.23 23.59 -5.60
C HIS A 690 24.38 24.56 -5.92
N GLY A 691 25.60 24.22 -5.51
CA GLY A 691 26.84 24.93 -5.80
C GLY A 691 28.05 23.99 -5.74
N GLN A 692 29.24 24.59 -5.77
CA GLN A 692 30.51 23.87 -5.64
C GLN A 692 30.73 23.43 -4.18
N PRO A 693 30.96 22.13 -3.91
CA PRO A 693 31.25 21.68 -2.55
C PRO A 693 32.57 22.25 -2.05
N VAL A 694 32.54 22.77 -0.82
CA VAL A 694 33.72 23.34 -0.15
C VAL A 694 34.82 22.28 -0.02
N GLY A 695 36.05 22.64 -0.40
CA GLY A 695 37.22 21.75 -0.34
C GLY A 695 37.34 20.72 -1.46
N TRP A 696 36.34 20.57 -2.34
CA TRP A 696 36.37 19.55 -3.40
C TRP A 696 37.51 19.78 -4.41
N GLY A 697 37.73 21.02 -4.84
CA GLY A 697 38.79 21.35 -5.79
C GLY A 697 40.19 21.00 -5.25
N GLU A 698 40.43 21.27 -3.96
CA GLU A 698 41.68 20.93 -3.27
C GLU A 698 41.86 19.42 -3.14
N LEU A 699 40.79 18.68 -2.80
CA LEU A 699 40.81 17.22 -2.74
C LEU A 699 41.22 16.59 -4.08
N VAL A 700 40.62 17.06 -5.19
CA VAL A 700 40.93 16.58 -6.54
C VAL A 700 42.36 16.95 -6.96
N ALA A 701 42.80 18.17 -6.65
CA ALA A 701 44.13 18.66 -7.03
C ALA A 701 45.25 17.98 -6.24
N ALA A 702 45.14 17.95 -4.91
CA ALA A 702 46.26 17.66 -4.00
C ALA A 702 45.88 16.83 -2.76
N GLY A 703 44.68 16.26 -2.71
CA GLY A 703 44.25 15.46 -1.55
C GLY A 703 45.01 14.13 -1.38
N PRO A 704 44.82 13.43 -0.23
CA PRO A 704 45.49 12.16 0.05
C PRO A 704 45.25 11.12 -1.03
N ARG A 705 46.31 10.39 -1.43
CA ARG A 705 46.31 9.53 -2.63
C ARG A 705 45.11 8.59 -2.73
N ALA A 706 44.74 7.93 -1.63
CA ALA A 706 43.64 6.97 -1.59
C ALA A 706 42.28 7.62 -1.89
N VAL A 707 41.98 8.75 -1.22
CA VAL A 707 40.71 9.47 -1.37
C VAL A 707 40.66 10.23 -2.69
N ARG A 708 41.79 10.85 -3.09
CA ARG A 708 41.93 11.60 -4.34
C ARG A 708 41.65 10.74 -5.58
N ALA A 709 42.07 9.47 -5.58
CA ALA A 709 41.82 8.58 -6.71
C ALA A 709 40.30 8.44 -7.00
N VAL A 710 39.49 8.27 -5.96
CA VAL A 710 38.02 8.17 -6.07
C VAL A 710 37.40 9.53 -6.42
N ALA A 711 37.91 10.62 -5.83
CA ALA A 711 37.43 11.98 -6.13
C ALA A 711 37.65 12.35 -7.60
N VAL A 712 38.82 12.05 -8.17
CA VAL A 712 39.14 12.27 -9.60
C VAL A 712 38.21 11.44 -10.50
N LEU A 713 37.93 10.20 -10.13
CA LEU A 713 36.99 9.34 -10.88
C LEU A 713 35.56 9.90 -10.85
N LEU A 714 35.14 10.45 -9.71
CA LEU A 714 33.82 11.03 -9.51
C LEU A 714 33.65 12.40 -10.16
N ASP A 715 34.73 13.17 -10.29
CA ASP A 715 34.70 14.57 -10.68
C ASP A 715 33.87 14.82 -11.96
N PRO A 716 33.96 14.03 -13.04
CA PRO A 716 33.13 14.20 -14.24
C PRO A 716 31.63 13.97 -14.03
N GLN A 717 31.24 13.24 -12.98
CA GLN A 717 29.83 12.92 -12.68
C GLN A 717 29.12 14.00 -11.87
N LEU A 718 29.80 15.06 -11.43
CA LEU A 718 29.19 16.08 -10.58
C LEU A 718 28.71 17.28 -11.41
N SER A 719 27.62 17.93 -10.99
CA SER A 719 27.04 19.06 -11.75
C SER A 719 26.45 20.10 -10.82
N TRP A 720 26.78 21.38 -11.05
CA TRP A 720 26.22 22.52 -10.30
C TRP A 720 26.26 23.81 -11.15
N PRO A 721 25.41 24.81 -10.85
CA PRO A 721 25.42 26.11 -11.53
C PRO A 721 26.82 26.73 -11.56
N GLY A 722 27.29 27.11 -12.76
CA GLY A 722 28.61 27.72 -12.97
C GLY A 722 29.74 26.72 -13.25
N ARG A 723 29.49 25.41 -13.19
CA ARG A 723 30.47 24.40 -13.66
C ARG A 723 30.42 24.23 -15.19
N PRO A 724 31.56 24.15 -15.89
CA PRO A 724 31.58 23.77 -17.31
C PRO A 724 30.84 22.45 -17.55
N GLY A 725 29.93 22.42 -18.55
CA GLY A 725 29.10 21.25 -18.82
C GLY A 725 27.87 21.08 -17.92
N TYR A 726 27.59 22.05 -17.03
CA TYR A 726 26.32 22.08 -16.30
C TYR A 726 25.14 22.23 -17.27
N PHE A 727 24.30 21.20 -17.30
CA PHE A 727 23.00 21.24 -17.95
C PHE A 727 21.93 21.00 -16.90
N ARG A 728 21.04 21.98 -16.72
CA ARG A 728 19.79 21.78 -15.99
C ARG A 728 18.79 21.20 -16.99
N PRO A 729 18.41 19.91 -16.91
CA PRO A 729 17.27 19.42 -17.62
C PRO A 729 16.08 20.15 -16.99
N THR A 730 15.51 21.05 -17.75
CA THR A 730 14.08 21.27 -17.67
C THR A 730 13.47 19.88 -17.88
N VAL A 731 12.89 19.31 -16.83
CA VAL A 731 11.80 18.36 -17.08
C VAL A 731 10.77 19.23 -17.79
N GLU A 732 10.74 19.16 -19.11
CA GLU A 732 9.63 19.69 -19.88
C GLU A 732 8.44 18.82 -19.52
N LEU A 733 7.76 19.21 -18.45
CA LEU A 733 6.42 18.77 -18.18
C LEU A 733 5.62 19.09 -19.44
N SER A 734 4.82 18.13 -19.92
CA SER A 734 3.86 18.44 -20.97
C SER A 734 3.00 19.64 -20.54
N ALA A 735 2.44 20.37 -21.50
CA ALA A 735 1.56 21.51 -21.19
C ALA A 735 0.46 21.12 -20.17
N ASP A 736 -0.08 19.91 -20.30
CA ASP A 736 -1.04 19.33 -19.37
C ASP A 736 -0.45 19.07 -17.97
N GLN A 737 0.71 18.40 -17.89
CA GLN A 737 1.39 18.12 -16.61
C GLN A 737 1.79 19.41 -15.88
N ARG A 738 2.24 20.42 -16.62
CA ARG A 738 2.60 21.74 -16.07
C ARG A 738 1.36 22.49 -15.61
N GLY A 739 0.28 22.49 -16.39
CA GLY A 739 -1.01 23.08 -16.02
C GLY A 739 -1.59 22.44 -14.75
N ARG A 740 -1.58 21.10 -14.68
CA ARG A 740 -2.02 20.32 -13.51
C ARG A 740 -1.19 20.63 -12.27
N LEU A 741 0.13 20.75 -12.41
CA LEU A 741 1.01 21.14 -11.29
C LEU A 741 0.66 22.53 -10.77
N LEU A 742 0.47 23.50 -11.67
CA LEU A 742 0.11 24.87 -11.33
C LEU A 742 -1.27 24.97 -10.67
N TYR A 743 -2.21 24.08 -11.04
CA TYR A 743 -3.52 23.97 -10.40
C TYR A 743 -3.43 23.57 -8.92
N GLY A 744 -2.33 22.99 -8.47
CA GLY A 744 -2.07 22.73 -7.05
C GLY A 744 -2.24 23.96 -6.15
N ASN A 745 -2.00 25.17 -6.68
CA ASN A 745 -2.22 26.43 -5.97
C ASN A 745 -3.71 26.80 -5.80
N CYS A 746 -4.60 26.16 -6.57
CA CYS A 746 -6.03 26.46 -6.64
C CYS A 746 -6.88 25.39 -5.93
N VAL A 747 -6.39 24.14 -5.86
CA VAL A 747 -7.11 22.96 -5.32
C VAL A 747 -7.62 23.18 -3.90
N GLY A 748 -6.87 23.87 -3.04
CA GLY A 748 -7.28 24.09 -1.64
C GLY A 748 -8.62 24.81 -1.48
N CYS A 749 -9.01 25.62 -2.46
CA CYS A 749 -10.31 26.32 -2.47
C CYS A 749 -11.28 25.70 -3.48
N HIS A 750 -10.82 25.46 -4.71
CA HIS A 750 -11.70 25.03 -5.81
C HIS A 750 -11.88 23.52 -5.95
N GLN A 751 -11.20 22.73 -5.10
CA GLN A 751 -11.20 21.27 -5.07
C GLN A 751 -10.62 20.61 -6.33
N ALA A 752 -10.19 19.36 -6.23
CA ALA A 752 -9.64 18.63 -7.38
C ALA A 752 -10.68 18.42 -8.50
N SER A 753 -11.95 18.29 -8.14
CA SER A 753 -13.09 18.15 -9.06
C SER A 753 -13.52 19.46 -9.73
N GLY A 754 -12.95 20.60 -9.33
CA GLY A 754 -13.36 21.93 -9.81
C GLY A 754 -14.74 22.37 -9.31
N ALA A 755 -15.40 21.60 -8.43
CA ALA A 755 -16.74 21.93 -7.95
C ALA A 755 -16.77 23.09 -6.93
N GLY A 756 -15.61 23.52 -6.43
CA GLY A 756 -15.55 24.48 -5.33
C GLY A 756 -16.22 23.95 -4.07
N MET A 757 -16.71 24.86 -3.24
CA MET A 757 -17.46 24.58 -2.02
C MET A 757 -18.55 25.63 -1.87
N PRO A 758 -19.71 25.49 -2.54
CA PRO A 758 -20.83 26.42 -2.38
C PRO A 758 -21.29 26.55 -0.92
N PRO A 759 -21.57 27.77 -0.39
CA PRO A 759 -21.48 29.09 -1.04
C PRO A 759 -20.12 29.81 -0.81
N VAL A 760 -19.10 29.10 -0.34
CA VAL A 760 -17.82 29.67 0.11
C VAL A 760 -16.85 29.87 -1.06
N TYR A 761 -16.61 28.83 -1.87
CA TYR A 761 -15.72 28.88 -3.04
C TYR A 761 -16.49 28.52 -4.31
N PRO A 762 -16.48 29.36 -5.34
CA PRO A 762 -17.24 29.10 -6.55
C PRO A 762 -16.66 27.91 -7.35
N PRO A 763 -17.50 27.15 -8.06
CA PRO A 763 -17.04 26.13 -8.98
C PRO A 763 -16.24 26.75 -10.14
N LEU A 764 -15.22 26.03 -10.57
CA LEU A 764 -14.51 26.23 -11.83
C LEU A 764 -15.05 25.32 -12.93
N ARG A 765 -15.54 24.13 -12.55
CA ARG A 765 -16.23 23.20 -13.43
C ARG A 765 -17.54 23.82 -13.92
N ASP A 766 -17.74 23.75 -15.23
CA ASP A 766 -18.89 24.28 -15.98
C ASP A 766 -19.14 25.80 -15.77
N SER A 767 -18.18 26.51 -15.17
CA SER A 767 -18.31 27.93 -14.84
C SER A 767 -18.10 28.82 -16.08
N PRO A 768 -19.01 29.76 -16.37
CA PRO A 768 -18.86 30.70 -17.49
C PRO A 768 -17.66 31.65 -17.31
N PHE A 769 -17.14 31.79 -16.08
CA PHE A 769 -15.90 32.54 -15.81
C PHE A 769 -14.64 31.80 -16.27
N VAL A 770 -14.73 30.48 -16.49
CA VAL A 770 -13.64 29.64 -17.01
C VAL A 770 -13.83 29.34 -18.49
N THR A 771 -15.03 28.93 -18.91
CA THR A 771 -15.33 28.49 -20.28
C THR A 771 -15.70 29.63 -21.24
N GLY A 772 -16.15 30.77 -20.72
CA GLY A 772 -16.52 31.96 -21.48
C GLY A 772 -15.32 32.76 -22.02
N ASP A 773 -15.43 34.10 -21.98
CA ASP A 773 -14.41 35.03 -22.47
C ASP A 773 -13.04 34.75 -21.81
N PRO A 774 -12.01 34.32 -22.57
CA PRO A 774 -10.71 33.96 -22.00
C PRO A 774 -10.01 35.15 -21.34
N SER A 775 -10.27 36.39 -21.75
CA SER A 775 -9.68 37.58 -21.11
C SER A 775 -10.18 37.76 -19.66
N ARG A 776 -11.40 37.29 -19.36
CA ARG A 776 -11.99 37.32 -18.02
C ARG A 776 -11.25 36.40 -17.05
N LEU A 777 -10.97 35.17 -17.48
CA LEU A 777 -10.22 34.21 -16.67
C LEU A 777 -8.81 34.74 -16.38
N ILE A 778 -8.13 35.30 -17.37
CA ILE A 778 -6.80 35.88 -17.17
C ILE A 778 -6.84 37.07 -16.21
N ARG A 779 -7.82 37.96 -16.32
CA ARG A 779 -8.02 39.09 -15.38
C ARG A 779 -8.16 38.63 -13.93
N ILE A 780 -8.95 37.58 -13.69
CA ILE A 780 -9.13 36.98 -12.36
C ILE A 780 -7.80 36.38 -11.86
N LEU A 781 -7.11 35.60 -12.69
CA LEU A 781 -5.84 34.99 -12.31
C LEU A 781 -4.75 36.04 -12.01
N VAL A 782 -4.74 37.16 -12.74
CA VAL A 782 -3.71 38.19 -12.60
C VAL A 782 -3.94 39.14 -11.42
N HIS A 783 -5.19 39.55 -11.18
CA HIS A 783 -5.49 40.60 -10.20
C HIS A 783 -6.34 40.10 -9.02
N GLY A 784 -6.93 38.92 -9.09
CA GLY A 784 -7.89 38.41 -8.12
C GLY A 784 -9.33 38.87 -8.41
N LEU A 785 -10.26 38.38 -7.59
CA LEU A 785 -11.69 38.68 -7.65
C LEU A 785 -12.22 38.95 -6.24
N GLU A 786 -12.99 40.02 -6.06
CA GLU A 786 -13.65 40.38 -4.82
C GLU A 786 -15.10 40.86 -5.06
N GLY A 787 -15.84 41.01 -3.97
CA GLY A 787 -17.25 41.39 -4.02
C GLY A 787 -18.18 40.21 -4.31
N ASP A 788 -19.47 40.50 -4.29
CA ASP A 788 -20.51 39.47 -4.45
C ASP A 788 -20.48 38.90 -5.89
N LEU A 789 -20.36 37.58 -5.99
CA LEU A 789 -20.46 36.82 -7.23
C LEU A 789 -21.69 35.93 -7.15
N GLU A 790 -22.61 36.07 -8.10
CA GLU A 790 -23.76 35.18 -8.23
C GLU A 790 -23.49 34.16 -9.34
N LEU A 791 -23.55 32.87 -9.01
CA LEU A 791 -23.38 31.78 -9.96
C LEU A 791 -24.34 30.64 -9.63
N ASP A 792 -25.14 30.21 -10.61
CA ASP A 792 -26.15 29.16 -10.50
C ASP A 792 -27.10 29.32 -9.29
N GLY A 793 -27.52 30.56 -9.02
CA GLY A 793 -28.43 30.90 -7.92
C GLY A 793 -27.77 30.91 -6.53
N VAL A 794 -26.45 30.78 -6.45
CA VAL A 794 -25.66 30.87 -5.22
C VAL A 794 -24.82 32.15 -5.21
N THR A 795 -24.91 32.91 -4.11
CA THR A 795 -24.08 34.11 -3.90
C THR A 795 -22.82 33.76 -3.11
N TYR A 796 -21.65 34.01 -3.71
CA TYR A 796 -20.33 33.86 -3.11
C TYR A 796 -19.81 35.22 -2.68
N ARG A 797 -19.41 35.35 -1.41
CA ARG A 797 -18.94 36.62 -0.80
C ARG A 797 -17.46 36.61 -0.40
N GLY A 798 -16.72 35.59 -0.85
CA GLY A 798 -15.28 35.46 -0.60
C GLY A 798 -14.44 36.32 -1.54
N ALA A 799 -13.19 36.60 -1.14
CA ALA A 799 -12.20 37.21 -2.01
C ALA A 799 -11.21 36.15 -2.50
N MET A 800 -10.99 36.08 -3.81
CA MET A 800 -9.94 35.29 -4.44
C MET A 800 -8.72 36.19 -4.66
N PRO A 801 -7.58 35.95 -4.00
CA PRO A 801 -6.35 36.67 -4.30
C PRO A 801 -5.86 36.34 -5.72
N ALA A 802 -5.03 37.22 -6.28
CA ALA A 802 -4.32 36.92 -7.52
C ALA A 802 -3.54 35.60 -7.42
N ALA A 803 -3.49 34.84 -8.51
CA ALA A 803 -2.69 33.62 -8.55
C ALA A 803 -1.21 33.96 -8.32
N PRO A 804 -0.47 33.18 -7.52
CA PRO A 804 0.95 33.42 -7.24
C PRO A 804 1.85 33.01 -8.43
N ILE A 805 1.47 33.41 -9.65
CA ILE A 805 2.10 33.06 -10.92
C ILE A 805 2.38 34.35 -11.69
N GLN A 806 3.66 34.62 -11.92
CA GLN A 806 4.10 35.85 -12.59
C GLN A 806 4.31 35.67 -14.09
N SER A 807 4.66 34.46 -14.53
CA SER A 807 4.97 34.15 -15.93
C SER A 807 3.71 34.06 -16.78
N ASP A 808 3.69 34.78 -17.91
CA ASP A 808 2.61 34.69 -18.90
C ASP A 808 2.47 33.27 -19.47
N ALA A 809 3.59 32.55 -19.60
CA ALA A 809 3.58 31.17 -20.06
C ALA A 809 2.96 30.20 -19.05
N ASP A 810 3.27 30.35 -17.76
CA ASP A 810 2.66 29.50 -16.73
C ASP A 810 1.18 29.84 -16.54
N LEU A 811 0.78 31.12 -16.63
CA LEU A 811 -0.63 31.51 -16.59
C LEU A 811 -1.41 30.98 -17.78
N ALA A 812 -0.83 31.03 -18.98
CA ALA A 812 -1.41 30.45 -20.19
C ALA A 812 -1.64 28.93 -20.04
N LEU A 813 -0.67 28.22 -19.46
CA LEU A 813 -0.77 26.78 -19.21
C LEU A 813 -1.82 26.42 -18.14
N LEU A 814 -1.86 27.14 -17.01
CA LEU A 814 -2.90 26.97 -16.00
C LEU A 814 -4.29 27.25 -16.57
N ALA A 815 -4.46 28.37 -17.27
CA ALA A 815 -5.75 28.78 -17.81
C ALA A 815 -6.22 27.84 -18.94
N SER A 816 -5.30 27.36 -19.80
CA SER A 816 -5.60 26.32 -20.80
C SER A 816 -6.03 25.01 -20.15
N TRP A 817 -5.38 24.61 -19.06
CA TRP A 817 -5.71 23.40 -18.34
C TRP A 817 -7.11 23.48 -17.72
N LEU A 818 -7.44 24.57 -17.01
CA LEU A 818 -8.79 24.80 -16.48
C LEU A 818 -9.88 24.75 -17.58
N ARG A 819 -9.54 25.22 -18.78
CA ARG A 819 -10.41 25.25 -19.96
C ARG A 819 -10.55 23.92 -20.69
N SER A 820 -9.75 22.91 -20.33
CA SER A 820 -9.82 21.55 -20.89
C SER A 820 -10.25 20.49 -19.88
N GLN A 821 -10.28 20.81 -18.58
CA GLN A 821 -10.69 19.88 -17.54
C GLN A 821 -12.21 19.76 -17.40
N TRP A 822 -12.64 18.70 -16.71
CA TRP A 822 -14.03 18.47 -16.30
C TRP A 822 -15.06 18.39 -17.45
N GLY A 823 -14.59 18.02 -18.65
CA GLY A 823 -15.42 17.91 -19.85
C GLY A 823 -15.49 19.21 -20.67
N HIS A 824 -14.76 20.26 -20.27
CA HIS A 824 -14.65 21.47 -21.07
C HIS A 824 -13.95 21.20 -22.41
N ALA A 825 -14.46 21.81 -23.49
CA ALA A 825 -13.85 21.79 -24.82
C ALA A 825 -13.47 23.21 -25.27
N SER A 826 -12.99 24.03 -24.33
CA SER A 826 -12.68 25.45 -24.60
C SER A 826 -11.29 25.60 -25.21
N GLU A 827 -11.12 26.58 -26.10
CA GLU A 827 -9.83 26.83 -26.77
C GLU A 827 -8.71 27.14 -25.75
N PRO A 828 -7.48 26.63 -25.97
CA PRO A 828 -6.34 26.91 -25.13
C PRO A 828 -5.94 28.39 -25.21
N ILE A 829 -5.32 28.89 -24.14
CA ILE A 829 -4.83 30.25 -24.03
C ILE A 829 -3.31 30.26 -24.26
N THR A 830 -2.85 31.20 -25.08
CA THR A 830 -1.43 31.41 -25.42
C THR A 830 -0.76 32.41 -24.47
N PRO A 831 0.56 32.33 -24.27
CA PRO A 831 1.31 33.36 -23.53
C PRO A 831 1.15 34.77 -24.14
N GLU A 832 1.10 34.87 -25.47
CA GLU A 832 0.91 36.12 -26.19
C GLU A 832 -0.44 36.75 -25.87
N PHE A 833 -1.49 35.94 -25.75
CA PHE A 833 -2.81 36.42 -25.33
C PHE A 833 -2.79 36.94 -23.89
N VAL A 834 -2.15 36.22 -22.96
CA VAL A 834 -1.99 36.69 -21.57
C VAL A 834 -1.29 38.04 -21.53
N SER A 835 -0.21 38.20 -22.29
CA SER A 835 0.55 39.44 -22.37
C SER A 835 -0.31 40.61 -22.89
N ARG A 836 -1.16 40.38 -23.89
CA ARG A 836 -2.09 41.41 -24.39
C ARG A 836 -3.15 41.80 -23.36
N VAL A 837 -3.69 40.84 -22.60
CA VAL A 837 -4.64 41.13 -21.52
C VAL A 837 -3.96 41.98 -20.44
N ARG A 838 -2.74 41.62 -20.02
CA ARG A 838 -1.97 42.43 -19.07
C ARG A 838 -1.67 43.84 -19.58
N ALA A 839 -1.36 43.98 -20.87
CA ALA A 839 -1.13 45.29 -21.47
C ALA A 839 -2.39 46.15 -21.54
N ALA A 840 -3.54 45.54 -21.83
CA ALA A 840 -4.84 46.21 -21.83
C ALA A 840 -5.22 46.73 -20.43
N ASP A 841 -4.82 46.01 -19.38
CA ASP A 841 -5.15 46.33 -18.00
C ASP A 841 -3.94 46.86 -17.19
N ALA A 842 -2.90 47.37 -17.86
CA ALA A 842 -1.60 47.69 -17.25
C ALA A 842 -1.64 48.72 -16.11
N THR A 843 -2.68 49.56 -16.06
CA THR A 843 -2.89 50.57 -15.01
C THR A 843 -3.63 50.03 -13.78
N ARG A 844 -4.11 48.77 -13.82
CA ARG A 844 -4.87 48.16 -12.73
C ARG A 844 -3.95 47.56 -11.66
N THR A 845 -4.23 47.87 -10.40
CA THR A 845 -3.45 47.40 -9.24
C THR A 845 -4.26 46.59 -8.23
N GLY A 846 -5.59 46.55 -8.34
CA GLY A 846 -6.49 45.87 -7.40
C GLY A 846 -7.37 44.77 -8.04
N PRO A 847 -8.02 43.92 -7.22
CA PRO A 847 -8.85 42.80 -7.68
C PRO A 847 -10.07 43.26 -8.46
N TRP A 848 -10.59 42.39 -9.32
CA TRP A 848 -11.80 42.64 -10.10
C TRP A 848 -13.07 42.41 -9.25
N THR A 849 -14.19 42.98 -9.69
CA THR A 849 -15.53 42.54 -9.25
C THR A 849 -16.26 41.91 -10.43
N ALA A 850 -17.30 41.10 -10.17
CA ALA A 850 -18.11 40.50 -11.23
C ALA A 850 -18.66 41.56 -12.22
N GLN A 851 -19.17 42.67 -11.67
CA GLN A 851 -19.68 43.82 -12.45
C GLN A 851 -18.60 44.47 -13.31
N LEU A 852 -17.39 44.67 -12.76
CA LEU A 852 -16.29 45.26 -13.51
C LEU A 852 -15.84 44.33 -14.66
N LEU A 853 -15.85 43.02 -14.45
CA LEU A 853 -15.50 42.03 -15.47
C LEU A 853 -16.50 41.98 -16.62
N GLU A 854 -17.80 42.17 -16.35
CA GLU A 854 -18.84 42.24 -17.39
C GLU A 854 -18.70 43.48 -18.26
N SER A 855 -18.31 44.61 -17.66
CA SER A 855 -18.10 45.88 -18.38
C SER A 855 -16.71 46.02 -19.03
N ALA A 856 -15.80 45.08 -18.79
CA ALA A 856 -14.44 45.15 -19.28
C ALA A 856 -14.36 44.83 -20.78
N THR A 857 -13.53 45.57 -21.51
CA THR A 857 -13.30 45.34 -22.94
C THR A 857 -12.75 43.93 -23.19
N THR A 858 -13.44 43.12 -24.00
CA THR A 858 -12.95 41.80 -24.41
C THR A 858 -11.70 41.94 -25.28
N VAL A 859 -10.65 41.20 -24.93
CA VAL A 859 -9.46 41.07 -25.76
C VAL A 859 -9.66 39.90 -26.71
N ALA A 860 -9.47 40.11 -28.01
CA ALA A 860 -9.68 39.06 -29.00
C ALA A 860 -8.63 37.92 -28.86
N PRO A 861 -9.05 36.64 -28.91
CA PRO A 861 -8.15 35.50 -28.91
C PRO A 861 -7.26 35.50 -30.17
N ASP A 862 -6.15 34.77 -30.11
CA ASP A 862 -5.29 34.57 -31.28
C ASP A 862 -6.06 33.83 -32.38
N ARG A 863 -5.91 34.27 -33.64
CA ARG A 863 -6.53 33.62 -34.80
C ARG A 863 -5.74 32.44 -35.30
#